data_AF-A0A9E5NX45-F1
#
_entry.id   AF-A0A9E5NX45-F1
#
_cell.length_a   1.000
_cell.length_b   1.000
_cell.length_c   1.000
_cell.angle_alpha   90.00
_cell.angle_beta   90.00
_cell.angle_gamma   90.00
#
_symmetry.space_group_name_H-M   'P 1'
#
loop_
_entity.id
_entity.type
_entity.pdbx_description
1 polymer ?
#
loop_
_entity_poly.entity_id
_entity_poly.type
_entity_poly.pdbx_seq_one_letter_code
_entity_poly.pdbx_strand_id
1 'polypeptide(L)'
;MSVYAFVFRFALGTARRAAGPLAFLLAGLVGLGATASSAAAQEGSPFEVFLKGLEFRSIGPAAMGGRVADFAVDEADPSTFYVGTATGGLWKTTNHGASFEPVFDDQPTSSIGDVTLAPSNPDIVWVGTGEPQNRQSSPWGVGVFKSLDGGATWTHMGLEETRHISRIQIHPTNPEIVYVAAVGHLWGPNPERGVYRTTDGGATWEKVLYVDEHTGAIDLAMDPQDPRILYAAMYQRRRTNFGFNGGGPGSGIYRTRDGGATWQELTEGLPEGDMGRIGLDIYRGDPRIVYAIVEAMGDAEGVYRSADRGATWEQVSETNPRPMYYSQIRIDPTDPQRIYLGGTSFYISSDGGRTFEDYRYRGVHVDHHAIWIDPGDSDHLLLGNDGGVYASFDRGASWRMYDNMALGQYYEIGVDMSEPYNVCGGLQDNGTWCGPNETFTTNGILNGRWGEVSGGDGFYARIDPTDPSILFAESQNGNLRRVDLAGHEGQAIRPEPKPEYEAQFESEEEARLRFNWNSPLLLSHHDPSVVYYGSNLLFRSPDRGHSWVQVSPDLTRRIDRDSLTIMGVKLASDSILSRNDGISSFGNATTIAESPLDPAVLYVGTDDGNLQVTRDGGATWTNVVERVPDLPRGTYVSRVVASHHAVGRVYASFDGHTNDDYAAYVYVSEDYGRRWRRITEGLPAWSVNSVAEHPAHPDLLFVGNEVGVYVTTDGGRRWTRMANLPTVPVDDIIVHPRDDDLVLGTHGRSIWILDDLAPLRAVTDELLARPLHLFELDDAVVRNLTSWEPRPAGAFAGTNPPRGAVVRYWLGREVAATTVAQAGTDGDEGAPQTRRRAGDQEEEPTVTLTILDAEGEVVRELEGPGTRGLHQVVWDLRTEPPYEPPEEERGGFFRGARGIRVLPGTYTVRLEAGGATQSSELVVAWDPRVEVVRAELEARWEAVRSLYELVAPLYLANQQSDTLNRRLTDVKRLVDGRDDVPEDLVTDVESLRARVDTLDDELGDVNRDVRRLYGRIDGASRRPTEDQLSGLDEAWDEAPELIERLNAIIEDELPSLYRRLNELGIRPDPGEPVEVPRPPGRR
;
A
#
# COMPACT_ATOMS: atom_id res chain seq x y z
N MET A 1 19.30 24.94 -40.92
CA MET A 1 20.23 25.66 -41.82
C MET A 1 21.31 26.34 -40.99
N SER A 2 22.58 26.03 -41.29
CA SER A 2 23.80 26.82 -41.07
C SER A 2 23.62 28.35 -41.25
N VAL A 3 24.47 29.27 -40.74
CA VAL A 3 25.80 29.20 -40.07
C VAL A 3 26.13 30.57 -39.43
N TYR A 4 27.06 30.63 -38.46
CA TYR A 4 28.13 31.64 -38.26
C TYR A 4 28.76 31.37 -36.87
N ALA A 5 29.94 30.77 -36.66
CA ALA A 5 31.24 30.75 -37.35
C ALA A 5 32.07 32.05 -37.23
N PHE A 6 33.06 32.07 -36.33
CA PHE A 6 34.47 32.31 -36.70
C PHE A 6 35.46 31.82 -35.63
N VAL A 7 36.67 31.44 -36.06
CA VAL A 7 37.78 30.87 -35.25
C VAL A 7 39.06 31.69 -35.52
N PHE A 8 40.03 31.65 -34.58
CA PHE A 8 41.52 31.70 -34.72
C PHE A 8 42.17 32.58 -33.60
N ARG A 9 43.38 32.34 -33.06
CA ARG A 9 44.23 31.14 -32.82
C ARG A 9 45.50 31.56 -32.02
N PHE A 10 46.21 30.59 -31.41
CA PHE A 10 47.62 30.61 -30.96
C PHE A 10 48.12 31.40 -29.71
N ALA A 11 48.36 30.62 -28.64
CA ALA A 11 49.65 30.34 -27.96
C ALA A 11 50.71 31.42 -27.61
N LEU A 12 51.07 31.42 -26.32
CA LEU A 12 52.43 31.43 -25.71
C LEU A 12 53.57 32.27 -26.36
N GLY A 13 54.05 33.27 -25.60
CA GLY A 13 55.35 33.91 -25.79
C GLY A 13 55.81 34.66 -24.53
N THR A 14 57.03 34.40 -24.03
CA THR A 14 57.54 34.91 -22.75
C THR A 14 58.40 36.18 -22.89
N ALA A 15 58.37 37.07 -21.88
CA ALA A 15 59.54 37.53 -21.09
C ALA A 15 59.60 39.03 -20.68
N ARG A 16 59.58 39.24 -19.34
CA ARG A 16 60.45 40.13 -18.52
C ARG A 16 60.50 41.67 -18.68
N ARG A 17 60.15 42.32 -17.53
CA ARG A 17 60.76 43.50 -16.85
C ARG A 17 60.45 44.89 -17.44
N ALA A 18 60.19 45.97 -16.69
CA ALA A 18 59.92 46.23 -15.25
C ALA A 18 59.24 47.65 -15.16
N ALA A 19 58.79 48.25 -14.03
CA ALA A 19 58.92 47.98 -12.58
C ALA A 19 57.66 48.50 -11.81
N GLY A 20 57.73 48.60 -10.46
CA GLY A 20 56.69 49.20 -9.59
C GLY A 20 57.03 50.63 -9.10
N PRO A 21 56.44 51.18 -8.01
CA PRO A 21 55.74 50.48 -6.90
C PRO A 21 54.44 51.15 -6.35
N LEU A 22 54.00 50.68 -5.17
CA LEU A 22 52.79 50.99 -4.37
C LEU A 22 51.49 50.28 -4.83
N ALA A 23 50.66 49.69 -3.96
CA ALA A 23 50.60 49.76 -2.49
C ALA A 23 50.41 48.39 -1.76
N PHE A 24 51.06 48.31 -0.60
CA PHE A 24 50.85 47.49 0.62
C PHE A 24 50.11 46.13 0.62
N LEU A 25 50.81 45.14 1.20
CA LEU A 25 50.22 44.01 1.93
C LEU A 25 49.51 44.48 3.22
N LEU A 26 48.44 43.78 3.59
CA LEU A 26 48.27 43.34 4.98
C LEU A 26 47.71 41.91 4.98
N ALA A 27 48.26 41.03 5.83
CA ALA A 27 47.91 39.62 5.88
C ALA A 27 47.10 39.28 7.13
N GLY A 28 46.07 38.46 6.91
CA GLY A 28 45.35 37.57 7.83
C GLY A 28 45.47 37.74 9.34
N LEU A 29 44.37 38.17 9.96
CA LEU A 29 43.79 37.57 11.18
C LEU A 29 42.37 38.13 11.38
N VAL A 30 41.53 37.40 12.15
CA VAL A 30 40.09 37.62 12.37
C VAL A 30 39.21 37.23 11.16
N GLY A 31 38.18 36.38 11.30
CA GLY A 31 37.75 35.63 12.49
C GLY A 31 36.73 34.53 12.14
N LEU A 32 36.42 33.67 13.12
CA LEU A 32 35.37 32.66 12.94
C LEU A 32 34.02 33.35 12.75
N GLY A 33 33.46 33.17 11.57
CA GLY A 33 32.08 33.50 11.21
C GLY A 33 31.42 32.29 10.58
N ALA A 34 31.43 31.15 11.28
CA ALA A 34 30.62 30.01 10.89
C ALA A 34 29.15 30.39 11.10
N THR A 35 28.54 30.96 10.06
CA THR A 35 27.09 30.92 9.92
C THR A 35 26.72 29.46 9.73
N ALA A 36 26.49 28.78 10.86
CA ALA A 36 25.63 27.62 10.89
C ALA A 36 24.28 28.11 10.36
N SER A 37 24.08 27.95 9.05
CA SER A 37 22.75 27.98 8.48
C SER A 37 22.09 26.74 9.04
N SER A 38 21.41 26.90 10.18
CA SER A 38 20.43 25.93 10.63
C SER A 38 19.50 25.71 9.45
N ALA A 39 19.58 24.52 8.87
CA ALA A 39 18.53 24.02 8.02
C ALA A 39 17.32 23.84 8.94
N ALA A 40 16.59 24.93 9.16
CA ALA A 40 15.21 24.83 9.57
C ALA A 40 14.56 23.95 8.48
N ALA A 41 14.09 22.77 8.89
CA ALA A 41 13.31 21.93 7.99
C ALA A 41 12.22 22.82 7.41
N GLN A 42 12.23 22.99 6.09
CA GLN A 42 11.33 23.92 5.44
C GLN A 42 9.94 23.29 5.54
N GLU A 43 9.13 23.76 6.50
CA GLU A 43 7.74 23.31 6.63
C GLU A 43 7.09 23.39 5.26
N GLY A 44 6.40 22.30 4.89
CA GLY A 44 5.72 22.22 3.60
C GLY A 44 4.74 23.36 3.42
N SER A 45 4.33 23.58 2.17
CA SER A 45 3.22 24.49 1.88
C SER A 45 1.99 24.13 2.72
N PRO A 46 1.12 25.09 3.06
CA PRO A 46 -0.06 24.81 3.87
C PRO A 46 -0.92 23.67 3.32
N PHE A 47 -0.97 23.50 1.98
CA PHE A 47 -1.67 22.40 1.34
C PHE A 47 -0.95 21.05 1.50
N GLU A 48 0.38 20.98 1.38
CA GLU A 48 1.14 19.75 1.70
C GLU A 48 0.98 19.35 3.18
N VAL A 49 0.86 20.32 4.10
CA VAL A 49 0.56 20.06 5.51
C VAL A 49 -0.88 19.59 5.72
N PHE A 50 -1.84 20.12 4.96
CA PHE A 50 -3.23 19.67 4.96
C PHE A 50 -3.36 18.21 4.48
N LEU A 51 -2.70 17.86 3.37
CA LEU A 51 -2.77 16.50 2.81
C LEU A 51 -2.21 15.43 3.75
N LYS A 52 -1.27 15.77 4.64
CA LYS A 52 -0.73 14.85 5.67
C LYS A 52 -1.75 14.44 6.74
N GLY A 53 -2.85 15.18 6.88
CA GLY A 53 -3.96 14.84 7.78
C GLY A 53 -5.06 13.97 7.14
N LEU A 54 -4.91 13.59 5.87
CA LEU A 54 -5.82 12.67 5.19
C LEU A 54 -5.31 11.23 5.32
N GLU A 55 -6.15 10.32 5.77
CA GLU A 55 -5.77 8.92 6.00
C GLU A 55 -6.39 8.02 4.92
N PHE A 56 -5.55 7.33 4.15
CA PHE A 56 -6.00 6.25 3.28
C PHE A 56 -6.01 4.92 4.03
N ARG A 57 -6.99 4.06 3.74
CA ARG A 57 -7.08 2.70 4.24
C ARG A 57 -6.95 1.68 3.12
N SER A 58 -6.06 0.70 3.30
CA SER A 58 -6.01 -0.48 2.43
C SER A 58 -7.15 -1.43 2.79
N ILE A 59 -7.94 -1.84 1.79
CA ILE A 59 -9.05 -2.79 1.95
C ILE A 59 -8.71 -4.21 1.47
N GLY A 60 -7.54 -4.38 0.86
CA GLY A 60 -7.10 -5.64 0.24
C GLY A 60 -7.71 -5.87 -1.15
N PRO A 61 -7.93 -7.13 -1.56
CA PRO A 61 -7.59 -8.36 -0.85
C PRO A 61 -6.08 -8.65 -0.81
N ALA A 62 -5.70 -9.65 -0.02
CA ALA A 62 -4.39 -10.32 -0.08
C ALA A 62 -4.51 -11.79 -0.57
N ALA A 63 -5.73 -12.26 -0.82
CA ALA A 63 -6.07 -13.66 -1.07
C ALA A 63 -5.42 -14.30 -2.31
N MET A 64 -5.15 -13.50 -3.34
CA MET A 64 -4.56 -13.92 -4.62
C MET A 64 -3.06 -13.62 -4.74
N GLY A 65 -2.47 -12.85 -3.81
CA GLY A 65 -1.09 -12.40 -3.92
C GLY A 65 -0.87 -11.39 -5.06
N GLY A 66 0.25 -11.55 -5.79
CA GLY A 66 0.72 -10.69 -6.87
C GLY A 66 2.19 -10.99 -7.21
N ARG A 67 2.74 -10.44 -8.31
CA ARG A 67 4.05 -10.87 -8.84
C ARG A 67 5.23 -10.66 -7.89
N VAL A 68 5.84 -11.77 -7.50
CA VAL A 68 7.13 -11.83 -6.80
C VAL A 68 8.26 -11.94 -7.82
N ALA A 69 9.23 -11.04 -7.73
CA ALA A 69 10.41 -11.01 -8.59
C ALA A 69 11.57 -11.83 -8.03
N ASP A 70 11.79 -11.79 -6.70
CA ASP A 70 13.00 -12.34 -6.08
C ASP A 70 12.87 -12.61 -4.56
N PHE A 71 13.79 -13.40 -4.00
CA PHE A 71 13.89 -13.67 -2.55
C PHE A 71 15.32 -13.53 -2.03
N ALA A 72 15.47 -12.99 -0.82
CA ALA A 72 16.71 -13.08 -0.07
C ALA A 72 16.43 -13.69 1.32
N VAL A 73 17.07 -14.81 1.63
CA VAL A 73 16.85 -15.57 2.88
C VAL A 73 18.14 -15.57 3.69
N ASP A 74 18.04 -15.41 5.02
CA ASP A 74 19.17 -15.68 5.90
C ASP A 74 19.39 -17.20 5.96
N GLU A 75 20.43 -17.70 5.30
CA GLU A 75 20.75 -19.13 5.27
C GLU A 75 21.19 -19.69 6.64
N ALA A 76 21.45 -18.83 7.64
CA ALA A 76 21.70 -19.25 9.02
C ALA A 76 20.44 -19.29 9.89
N ASP A 77 19.42 -18.49 9.55
CA ASP A 77 18.09 -18.50 10.17
C ASP A 77 16.98 -18.25 9.12
N PRO A 78 16.51 -19.32 8.43
CA PRO A 78 15.45 -19.22 7.42
C PRO A 78 14.07 -18.79 7.95
N SER A 79 13.94 -18.41 9.22
CA SER A 79 12.78 -17.65 9.71
C SER A 79 12.76 -16.20 9.23
N THR A 80 13.93 -15.66 8.87
CA THR A 80 14.13 -14.30 8.36
C THR A 80 14.37 -14.30 6.86
N PHE A 81 13.46 -13.67 6.11
CA PHE A 81 13.62 -13.49 4.67
C PHE A 81 12.91 -12.25 4.14
N TYR A 82 13.33 -11.84 2.93
CA TYR A 82 12.81 -10.72 2.19
C TYR A 82 12.16 -11.19 0.89
N VAL A 83 11.08 -10.51 0.50
CA VAL A 83 10.31 -10.76 -0.72
C VAL A 83 10.37 -9.51 -1.59
N GLY A 84 11.12 -9.58 -2.70
CA GLY A 84 11.15 -8.54 -3.72
C GLY A 84 9.98 -8.72 -4.67
N THR A 85 9.11 -7.73 -4.78
CA THR A 85 7.93 -7.79 -5.67
C THR A 85 8.11 -6.88 -6.88
N ALA A 86 7.44 -7.20 -8.00
CA ALA A 86 7.61 -6.47 -9.26
C ALA A 86 7.24 -4.98 -9.16
N THR A 87 6.19 -4.66 -8.38
CA THR A 87 5.61 -3.31 -8.24
C THR A 87 5.08 -2.99 -6.83
N GLY A 88 5.16 -3.92 -5.87
CA GLY A 88 4.58 -3.81 -4.52
C GLY A 88 5.61 -3.59 -3.40
N GLY A 89 6.83 -3.16 -3.72
CA GLY A 89 7.91 -2.90 -2.76
C GLY A 89 8.66 -4.15 -2.31
N LEU A 90 9.48 -3.96 -1.26
CA LEU A 90 10.20 -5.03 -0.57
C LEU A 90 9.55 -5.30 0.79
N TRP A 91 9.31 -6.57 1.08
CA TRP A 91 8.71 -7.02 2.33
C TRP A 91 9.70 -7.88 3.11
N LYS A 92 9.63 -7.84 4.44
CA LYS A 92 10.45 -8.63 5.36
C LYS A 92 9.58 -9.46 6.29
N THR A 93 10.02 -10.66 6.63
CA THR A 93 9.53 -11.42 7.79
C THR A 93 10.72 -11.86 8.65
N THR A 94 10.44 -12.12 9.93
CA THR A 94 11.37 -12.66 10.94
C THR A 94 10.74 -13.82 11.72
N ASN A 95 9.67 -14.41 11.17
CA ASN A 95 8.84 -15.42 11.83
C ASN A 95 8.24 -16.46 10.86
N HIS A 96 8.98 -16.83 9.82
CA HIS A 96 8.54 -17.74 8.75
C HIS A 96 7.23 -17.31 8.05
N GLY A 97 7.02 -16.00 7.86
CA GLY A 97 5.87 -15.44 7.15
C GLY A 97 4.55 -15.47 7.93
N ALA A 98 4.58 -15.64 9.25
CA ALA A 98 3.38 -15.45 10.09
C ALA A 98 2.91 -13.97 10.06
N SER A 99 3.84 -13.03 9.88
CA SER A 99 3.60 -11.64 9.47
C SER A 99 4.69 -11.17 8.51
N PHE A 100 4.35 -10.17 7.70
CA PHE A 100 5.29 -9.44 6.84
C PHE A 100 5.15 -7.94 7.08
N GLU A 101 6.28 -7.23 7.01
CA GLU A 101 6.36 -5.78 7.14
C GLU A 101 6.94 -5.20 5.83
N PRO A 102 6.33 -4.16 5.23
CA PRO A 102 6.93 -3.47 4.10
C PRO A 102 8.10 -2.62 4.62
N VAL A 103 9.27 -2.75 4.00
CA VAL A 103 10.51 -2.10 4.43
C VAL A 103 11.05 -1.09 3.43
N PHE A 104 10.29 -0.76 2.37
CA PHE A 104 10.75 0.06 1.24
C PHE A 104 9.69 1.05 0.70
N ASP A 105 8.54 1.18 1.38
CA ASP A 105 7.38 1.95 0.88
C ASP A 105 7.64 3.46 0.70
N ASP A 106 8.64 4.03 1.41
CA ASP A 106 9.05 5.44 1.32
C ASP A 106 10.08 5.74 0.22
N GLN A 107 10.57 4.73 -0.51
CA GLN A 107 11.59 4.93 -1.54
C GLN A 107 10.99 5.47 -2.87
N PRO A 108 11.81 6.02 -3.80
CA PRO A 108 11.29 6.67 -5.01
C PRO A 108 10.65 5.73 -6.06
N THR A 109 10.69 4.41 -5.84
CA THR A 109 10.05 3.38 -6.67
C THR A 109 9.72 2.18 -5.79
N SER A 110 8.65 1.47 -6.10
CA SER A 110 8.28 0.19 -5.48
C SER A 110 8.71 -1.03 -6.30
N SER A 111 9.33 -0.83 -7.46
CA SER A 111 9.74 -1.94 -8.30
C SER A 111 11.05 -2.54 -7.83
N ILE A 112 11.03 -3.82 -7.45
CA ILE A 112 12.21 -4.59 -7.08
C ILE A 112 12.57 -5.52 -8.22
N GLY A 113 13.86 -5.55 -8.58
CA GLY A 113 14.41 -6.45 -9.57
C GLY A 113 15.29 -7.55 -8.98
N ASP A 114 15.99 -7.27 -7.88
CA ASP A 114 16.81 -8.23 -7.12
C ASP A 114 16.94 -7.78 -5.66
N VAL A 115 17.02 -8.72 -4.73
CA VAL A 115 17.40 -8.45 -3.33
C VAL A 115 18.42 -9.49 -2.87
N THR A 116 19.51 -9.03 -2.25
CA THR A 116 20.62 -9.90 -1.82
C THR A 116 21.11 -9.52 -0.42
N LEU A 117 21.32 -10.52 0.43
CA LEU A 117 21.98 -10.38 1.74
C LEU A 117 23.48 -10.65 1.62
N ALA A 118 24.31 -9.93 2.38
CA ALA A 118 25.73 -10.26 2.45
C ALA A 118 25.96 -11.56 3.24
N PRO A 119 26.60 -12.61 2.68
CA PRO A 119 26.83 -13.87 3.41
C PRO A 119 27.67 -13.73 4.69
N SER A 120 28.40 -12.62 4.83
CA SER A 120 29.17 -12.29 6.04
C SER A 120 28.37 -11.59 7.14
N ASN A 121 27.22 -10.98 6.81
CA ASN A 121 26.32 -10.31 7.76
C ASN A 121 24.95 -10.03 7.10
N PRO A 122 23.86 -10.71 7.50
CA PRO A 122 22.52 -10.54 6.90
C PRO A 122 21.87 -9.17 7.17
N ASP A 123 22.38 -8.36 8.10
CA ASP A 123 21.94 -6.97 8.26
C ASP A 123 22.35 -6.06 7.08
N ILE A 124 23.34 -6.47 6.28
CA ILE A 124 23.76 -5.76 5.08
C ILE A 124 22.93 -6.26 3.90
N VAL A 125 21.87 -5.52 3.60
CA VAL A 125 20.93 -5.81 2.51
C VAL A 125 21.22 -4.90 1.32
N TRP A 126 21.24 -5.46 0.12
CA TRP A 126 21.28 -4.72 -1.13
C TRP A 126 20.01 -4.98 -1.94
N VAL A 127 19.50 -3.92 -2.58
CA VAL A 127 18.29 -3.95 -3.41
C VAL A 127 18.61 -3.35 -4.77
N GLY A 128 18.34 -4.12 -5.82
CA GLY A 128 18.28 -3.65 -7.19
C GLY A 128 16.85 -3.29 -7.54
N THR A 129 16.62 -2.07 -8.02
CA THR A 129 15.27 -1.61 -8.39
C THR A 129 15.00 -1.76 -9.89
N GLY A 130 13.72 -1.89 -10.23
CA GLY A 130 13.21 -2.07 -11.59
C GLY A 130 13.21 -3.51 -12.03
N GLU A 131 12.00 -4.07 -12.18
CA GLU A 131 11.77 -5.45 -12.58
C GLU A 131 12.55 -5.81 -13.86
N PRO A 132 13.39 -6.86 -13.86
CA PRO A 132 14.19 -7.23 -15.03
C PRO A 132 13.40 -8.00 -16.09
N GLN A 133 12.12 -8.31 -15.83
CA GLN A 133 11.28 -9.04 -16.77
C GLN A 133 11.01 -8.21 -18.04
N ASN A 134 10.43 -8.88 -19.03
CA ASN A 134 10.26 -8.40 -20.39
C ASN A 134 8.80 -8.06 -20.70
N ARG A 135 7.97 -7.70 -19.72
CA ARG A 135 6.53 -7.48 -19.92
C ARG A 135 6.21 -6.06 -20.36
N GLN A 136 5.03 -5.90 -20.95
CA GLN A 136 4.42 -4.60 -21.19
C GLN A 136 4.00 -3.86 -19.92
N SER A 137 3.82 -4.59 -18.80
CA SER A 137 3.57 -4.08 -17.45
C SER A 137 4.81 -4.12 -16.53
N SER A 138 6.03 -4.21 -17.10
CA SER A 138 7.27 -4.14 -16.32
C SER A 138 7.65 -2.67 -16.05
N PRO A 139 7.53 -2.17 -14.81
CA PRO A 139 7.94 -0.81 -14.44
C PRO A 139 9.47 -0.67 -14.43
N TRP A 140 9.95 0.54 -14.15
CA TRP A 140 11.37 0.82 -13.98
C TRP A 140 11.73 1.28 -12.56
N GLY A 141 12.99 1.10 -12.22
CA GLY A 141 13.61 1.54 -10.98
C GLY A 141 14.54 2.74 -11.15
N VAL A 142 15.29 3.02 -10.08
CA VAL A 142 16.23 4.15 -9.96
C VAL A 142 17.60 3.69 -9.45
N GLY A 143 18.04 2.49 -9.86
CA GLY A 143 19.35 1.93 -9.53
C GLY A 143 19.35 1.06 -8.28
N VAL A 144 20.36 1.22 -7.42
CA VAL A 144 20.62 0.32 -6.28
C VAL A 144 20.57 1.03 -4.92
N PHE A 145 20.12 0.30 -3.90
CA PHE A 145 20.06 0.75 -2.50
C PHE A 145 20.77 -0.23 -1.57
N LYS A 146 21.28 0.28 -0.44
CA LYS A 146 21.96 -0.48 0.62
C LYS A 146 21.37 -0.15 1.98
N SER A 147 21.10 -1.17 2.79
CA SER A 147 20.83 -1.06 4.22
C SER A 147 22.00 -1.67 5.01
N LEU A 148 22.18 -1.21 6.25
CA LEU A 148 23.15 -1.75 7.22
C LEU A 148 22.46 -2.22 8.53
N ASP A 149 21.13 -2.24 8.54
CA ASP A 149 20.27 -2.48 9.71
C ASP A 149 19.09 -3.40 9.37
N GLY A 150 19.27 -4.28 8.38
CA GLY A 150 18.25 -5.26 7.99
C GLY A 150 17.00 -4.64 7.36
N GLY A 151 17.16 -3.54 6.62
CA GLY A 151 16.10 -2.85 5.88
C GLY A 151 15.34 -1.76 6.65
N ALA A 152 15.75 -1.40 7.86
CA ALA A 152 15.10 -0.33 8.62
C ALA A 152 15.43 1.07 8.06
N THR A 153 16.64 1.27 7.53
CA THR A 153 17.03 2.47 6.78
C THR A 153 17.78 2.10 5.49
N TRP A 154 17.63 2.97 4.48
CA TRP A 154 18.20 2.78 3.15
C TRP A 154 19.04 3.97 2.71
N THR A 155 20.20 3.67 2.13
CA THR A 155 21.03 4.63 1.40
C THR A 155 20.95 4.29 -0.09
N HIS A 156 20.65 5.28 -0.92
CA HIS A 156 20.74 5.16 -2.37
C HIS A 156 22.21 5.17 -2.81
N MET A 157 22.59 4.20 -3.66
CA MET A 157 23.97 3.93 -4.04
C MET A 157 24.24 4.22 -5.53
N GLY A 158 23.33 4.94 -6.21
CA GLY A 158 23.43 5.33 -7.62
C GLY A 158 22.97 4.24 -8.61
N LEU A 159 23.47 4.34 -9.85
CA LEU A 159 23.07 3.51 -11.01
C LEU A 159 21.64 3.82 -11.52
N GLU A 160 21.20 5.05 -11.38
CA GLU A 160 19.84 5.52 -11.67
C GLU A 160 19.39 5.19 -13.11
N GLU A 161 20.21 5.56 -14.09
CA GLU A 161 19.92 5.34 -15.52
C GLU A 161 20.16 3.89 -15.98
N THR A 162 20.43 2.92 -15.10
CA THR A 162 20.34 1.51 -15.49
C THR A 162 18.89 1.05 -15.58
N ARG A 163 18.00 1.66 -14.76
CA ARG A 163 16.55 1.41 -14.61
C ARG A 163 16.07 0.00 -14.29
N HIS A 164 16.76 -1.06 -14.71
CA HIS A 164 16.41 -2.43 -14.40
C HIS A 164 17.68 -3.16 -13.95
N ILE A 165 17.70 -3.56 -12.67
CA ILE A 165 18.74 -4.41 -12.08
C ILE A 165 18.19 -5.83 -12.00
N SER A 166 18.91 -6.80 -12.54
CA SER A 166 18.43 -8.19 -12.56
C SER A 166 19.07 -9.10 -11.53
N ARG A 167 20.31 -8.83 -11.13
CA ARG A 167 21.08 -9.60 -10.15
C ARG A 167 22.10 -8.74 -9.43
N ILE A 168 22.27 -8.97 -8.13
CA ILE A 168 23.37 -8.47 -7.31
C ILE A 168 24.18 -9.67 -6.79
N GLN A 169 25.50 -9.55 -6.76
CA GLN A 169 26.39 -10.58 -6.21
C GLN A 169 27.38 -9.93 -5.24
N ILE A 170 27.29 -10.30 -3.96
CA ILE A 170 28.15 -9.78 -2.88
C ILE A 170 29.27 -10.79 -2.61
N HIS A 171 30.51 -10.32 -2.54
CA HIS A 171 31.66 -11.18 -2.25
C HIS A 171 31.55 -11.81 -0.84
N PRO A 172 31.64 -13.15 -0.72
CA PRO A 172 31.13 -13.89 0.46
C PRO A 172 31.84 -13.57 1.78
N THR A 173 33.05 -13.01 1.73
CA THR A 173 33.84 -12.63 2.92
C THR A 173 34.24 -11.15 2.96
N ASN A 174 33.73 -10.33 2.03
CA ASN A 174 34.01 -8.89 1.99
C ASN A 174 32.82 -8.12 1.39
N PRO A 175 31.88 -7.61 2.21
CA PRO A 175 30.65 -6.98 1.73
C PRO A 175 30.87 -5.64 1.01
N GLU A 176 32.11 -5.14 0.97
CA GLU A 176 32.49 -3.94 0.24
C GLU A 176 32.75 -4.20 -1.26
N ILE A 177 32.86 -5.47 -1.67
CA ILE A 177 32.97 -5.88 -3.08
C ILE A 177 31.62 -6.43 -3.54
N VAL A 178 30.97 -5.70 -4.43
CA VAL A 178 29.64 -6.04 -4.96
C VAL A 178 29.63 -5.88 -6.48
N TYR A 179 28.96 -6.81 -7.16
CA TYR A 179 28.72 -6.78 -8.60
C TYR A 179 27.22 -6.62 -8.87
N VAL A 180 26.88 -5.88 -9.91
CA VAL A 180 25.49 -5.56 -10.29
C VAL A 180 25.30 -5.86 -11.77
N ALA A 181 24.28 -6.66 -12.10
CA ALA A 181 23.80 -6.89 -13.44
C ALA A 181 22.78 -5.81 -13.82
N ALA A 182 23.20 -4.90 -14.69
CA ALA A 182 22.35 -3.87 -15.27
C ALA A 182 21.84 -4.33 -16.64
N VAL A 183 20.55 -4.64 -16.74
CA VAL A 183 19.94 -5.00 -18.02
C VAL A 183 19.79 -3.77 -18.91
N GLY A 184 19.57 -2.59 -18.31
CA GLY A 184 19.26 -1.34 -19.00
C GLY A 184 17.79 -1.18 -19.34
N HIS A 185 17.46 -0.05 -19.97
CA HIS A 185 16.10 0.35 -20.35
C HIS A 185 15.42 -0.77 -21.17
N LEU A 186 14.18 -1.12 -20.85
CA LEU A 186 13.41 -2.06 -21.68
C LEU A 186 12.99 -1.40 -23.02
N TRP A 187 12.76 -0.09 -23.02
CA TRP A 187 12.06 0.63 -24.08
C TRP A 187 12.97 1.44 -25.03
N GLY A 188 14.21 1.73 -24.61
CA GLY A 188 15.19 2.53 -25.35
C GLY A 188 16.54 1.84 -25.55
N PRO A 189 17.42 2.34 -26.44
CA PRO A 189 18.85 2.10 -26.32
C PRO A 189 19.40 2.90 -25.13
N ASN A 190 20.33 2.35 -24.36
CA ASN A 190 21.02 3.13 -23.34
C ASN A 190 22.43 2.60 -23.07
N PRO A 191 23.44 3.46 -22.85
CA PRO A 191 24.81 3.02 -22.63
C PRO A 191 25.05 2.44 -21.24
N GLU A 192 24.16 2.59 -20.25
CA GLU A 192 24.29 2.11 -18.86
C GLU A 192 24.03 0.61 -18.67
N ARG A 193 23.94 -0.14 -19.77
CA ARG A 193 23.92 -1.61 -19.74
C ARG A 193 25.25 -2.20 -19.27
N GLY A 194 25.19 -3.43 -18.75
CA GLY A 194 26.36 -4.29 -18.53
C GLY A 194 26.54 -4.76 -17.09
N VAL A 195 27.77 -5.12 -16.72
CA VAL A 195 28.13 -5.49 -15.35
C VAL A 195 28.89 -4.36 -14.70
N TYR A 196 28.43 -3.92 -13.53
CA TYR A 196 29.12 -2.96 -12.68
C TYR A 196 29.75 -3.65 -11.47
N ARG A 197 30.84 -3.08 -10.97
CA ARG A 197 31.56 -3.52 -9.76
C ARG A 197 31.86 -2.32 -8.87
N THR A 198 31.66 -2.48 -7.56
CA THR A 198 32.24 -1.63 -6.52
C THR A 198 33.26 -2.43 -5.71
N THR A 199 34.22 -1.74 -5.09
CA THR A 199 35.16 -2.31 -4.11
C THR A 199 35.28 -1.45 -2.84
N ASP A 200 34.42 -0.44 -2.71
CA ASP A 200 34.33 0.53 -1.62
C ASP A 200 32.88 0.63 -1.08
N GLY A 201 32.16 -0.50 -1.14
CA GLY A 201 30.83 -0.64 -0.55
C GLY A 201 29.73 0.15 -1.25
N GLY A 202 29.96 0.58 -2.49
CA GLY A 202 29.04 1.33 -3.35
C GLY A 202 29.33 2.83 -3.47
N ALA A 203 30.42 3.33 -2.86
CA ALA A 203 30.77 4.75 -2.97
C ALA A 203 31.24 5.12 -4.40
N THR A 204 31.84 4.17 -5.12
CA THR A 204 32.14 4.28 -6.56
C THR A 204 31.83 2.98 -7.32
N TRP A 205 31.53 3.14 -8.61
CA TRP A 205 31.19 2.05 -9.52
C TRP A 205 32.07 2.06 -10.77
N GLU A 206 32.54 0.89 -11.17
CA GLU A 206 33.27 0.63 -12.40
C GLU A 206 32.44 -0.30 -13.30
N LYS A 207 32.21 0.08 -14.56
CA LYS A 207 31.60 -0.81 -15.55
C LYS A 207 32.67 -1.77 -16.08
N VAL A 208 32.57 -3.03 -15.66
CA VAL A 208 33.58 -4.07 -15.90
C VAL A 208 33.27 -4.95 -17.11
N LEU A 209 32.02 -5.00 -17.57
CA LEU A 209 31.62 -5.65 -18.82
C LEU A 209 30.58 -4.79 -19.55
N TYR A 210 30.77 -4.60 -20.86
CA TYR A 210 29.88 -3.86 -21.75
C TYR A 210 29.98 -4.43 -23.16
N VAL A 211 28.86 -4.52 -23.87
CA VAL A 211 28.78 -4.97 -25.26
C VAL A 211 28.32 -3.81 -26.15
N ASP A 212 27.08 -3.35 -25.99
CA ASP A 212 26.50 -2.23 -26.73
C ASP A 212 25.29 -1.60 -25.99
N GLU A 213 24.60 -0.66 -26.65
CA GLU A 213 23.44 0.07 -26.09
C GLU A 213 22.12 -0.73 -26.07
N HIS A 214 22.13 -1.98 -26.54
CA HIS A 214 20.99 -2.90 -26.56
C HIS A 214 21.20 -4.14 -25.66
N THR A 215 22.45 -4.41 -25.27
CA THR A 215 22.88 -5.63 -24.60
C THR A 215 23.33 -5.38 -23.16
N GLY A 216 22.52 -5.83 -22.19
CA GLY A 216 22.81 -5.72 -20.75
C GLY A 216 22.97 -7.07 -20.06
N ALA A 217 23.40 -7.07 -18.80
CA ALA A 217 23.53 -8.31 -18.04
C ALA A 217 22.17 -8.67 -17.45
N ILE A 218 21.67 -9.89 -17.70
CA ILE A 218 20.40 -10.41 -17.18
C ILE A 218 20.60 -11.40 -16.02
N ASP A 219 21.75 -12.06 -15.93
CA ASP A 219 22.09 -12.96 -14.83
C ASP A 219 23.58 -12.88 -14.47
N LEU A 220 23.91 -13.16 -13.20
CA LEU A 220 25.26 -13.16 -12.65
C LEU A 220 25.38 -14.29 -11.62
N ALA A 221 26.35 -15.18 -11.83
CA ALA A 221 26.68 -16.25 -10.89
C ALA A 221 28.15 -16.15 -10.45
N MET A 222 28.40 -16.11 -9.14
CA MET A 222 29.74 -16.08 -8.53
C MET A 222 30.12 -17.47 -8.00
N ASP A 223 31.35 -17.92 -8.24
CA ASP A 223 31.86 -19.15 -7.63
C ASP A 223 32.03 -18.96 -6.11
N PRO A 224 31.32 -19.71 -5.25
CA PRO A 224 31.39 -19.55 -3.79
C PRO A 224 32.73 -20.01 -3.19
N GLN A 225 33.55 -20.77 -3.93
CA GLN A 225 34.87 -21.25 -3.50
C GLN A 225 36.03 -20.39 -4.03
N ASP A 226 35.84 -19.67 -5.15
CA ASP A 226 36.80 -18.70 -5.69
C ASP A 226 36.08 -17.48 -6.28
N PRO A 227 35.71 -16.47 -5.48
CA PRO A 227 34.86 -15.34 -5.89
C PRO A 227 35.54 -14.36 -6.87
N ARG A 228 36.70 -14.71 -7.43
CA ARG A 228 37.31 -14.08 -8.61
C ARG A 228 36.77 -14.66 -9.91
N ILE A 229 36.10 -15.81 -9.86
CA ILE A 229 35.42 -16.45 -10.97
C ILE A 229 33.94 -16.07 -10.92
N LEU A 230 33.49 -15.36 -11.95
CA LEU A 230 32.07 -15.03 -12.14
C LEU A 230 31.68 -15.32 -13.59
N TYR A 231 30.41 -15.60 -13.80
CA TYR A 231 29.77 -15.73 -15.10
C TYR A 231 28.68 -14.68 -15.23
N ALA A 232 28.60 -14.04 -16.38
CA ALA A 232 27.59 -13.04 -16.73
C ALA A 232 26.82 -13.50 -17.97
N ALA A 233 25.51 -13.53 -17.87
CA ALA A 233 24.62 -13.68 -19.01
C ALA A 233 24.35 -12.30 -19.61
N MET A 234 24.91 -12.01 -20.78
CA MET A 234 24.62 -10.82 -21.55
C MET A 234 23.42 -11.09 -22.45
N TYR A 235 22.52 -10.12 -22.56
CA TYR A 235 21.21 -10.27 -23.18
C TYR A 235 20.84 -9.01 -23.97
N GLN A 236 20.74 -9.17 -25.28
CA GLN A 236 20.30 -8.14 -26.21
C GLN A 236 18.76 -8.14 -26.28
N ARG A 237 18.12 -7.03 -25.87
CA ARG A 237 16.64 -6.93 -25.88
C ARG A 237 16.13 -5.51 -26.16
N ARG A 238 14.92 -5.41 -26.72
CA ARG A 238 14.11 -4.18 -26.69
C ARG A 238 12.62 -4.45 -26.87
N ARG A 239 11.77 -3.74 -26.12
CA ARG A 239 10.30 -3.68 -26.32
C ARG A 239 9.86 -2.30 -26.84
N THR A 240 8.72 -2.27 -27.50
CA THR A 240 7.95 -1.07 -27.90
C THR A 240 6.46 -1.33 -27.69
N ASN A 241 5.60 -0.31 -27.84
CA ASN A 241 4.14 -0.49 -27.80
C ASN A 241 3.58 -1.42 -28.91
N PHE A 242 4.35 -1.70 -29.95
CA PHE A 242 3.93 -2.54 -31.08
C PHE A 242 4.61 -3.92 -31.13
N GLY A 243 5.56 -4.24 -30.25
CA GLY A 243 6.18 -5.57 -30.22
C GLY A 243 7.42 -5.70 -29.33
N PHE A 244 8.05 -6.87 -29.42
CA PHE A 244 9.25 -7.20 -28.66
C PHE A 244 10.29 -7.85 -29.59
N ASN A 245 11.56 -7.53 -29.38
CA ASN A 245 12.67 -8.31 -29.92
C ASN A 245 13.54 -8.78 -28.75
N GLY A 246 13.44 -10.08 -28.45
CA GLY A 246 14.04 -10.74 -27.29
C GLY A 246 15.35 -11.45 -27.57
N GLY A 247 16.18 -10.95 -28.50
CA GLY A 247 17.52 -11.50 -28.70
C GLY A 247 18.33 -10.77 -29.77
N GLY A 248 19.51 -11.32 -30.04
CA GLY A 248 20.42 -10.84 -31.06
C GLY A 248 21.87 -11.30 -30.85
N PRO A 249 22.81 -10.87 -31.72
CA PRO A 249 24.20 -11.32 -31.69
C PRO A 249 25.04 -10.73 -30.55
N GLY A 250 24.52 -9.79 -29.76
CA GLY A 250 25.16 -9.30 -28.53
C GLY A 250 24.95 -10.20 -27.31
N SER A 251 23.92 -11.05 -27.33
CA SER A 251 23.64 -12.00 -26.24
C SER A 251 24.73 -13.07 -26.15
N GLY A 252 25.06 -13.53 -24.94
CA GLY A 252 26.05 -14.60 -24.74
C GLY A 252 26.51 -14.75 -23.30
N ILE A 253 27.28 -15.81 -23.02
CA ILE A 253 27.81 -16.09 -21.68
C ILE A 253 29.27 -15.65 -21.60
N TYR A 254 29.60 -14.81 -20.63
CA TYR A 254 30.94 -14.30 -20.39
C TYR A 254 31.47 -14.78 -19.04
N ARG A 255 32.76 -15.08 -18.94
CA ARG A 255 33.42 -15.50 -17.69
C ARG A 255 34.65 -14.65 -17.38
N THR A 256 34.76 -14.21 -16.14
CA THR A 256 36.01 -13.68 -15.57
C THR A 256 36.69 -14.73 -14.68
N ARG A 257 38.01 -14.58 -14.48
CA ARG A 257 38.81 -15.34 -13.51
C ARG A 257 39.70 -14.45 -12.62
N ASP A 258 39.50 -13.13 -12.70
CA ASP A 258 40.30 -12.09 -12.05
C ASP A 258 39.44 -11.04 -11.35
N GLY A 259 38.18 -11.38 -11.00
CA GLY A 259 37.24 -10.48 -10.34
C GLY A 259 36.68 -9.40 -11.27
N GLY A 260 36.55 -9.70 -12.56
CA GLY A 260 35.98 -8.81 -13.57
C GLY A 260 36.97 -7.82 -14.20
N ALA A 261 38.28 -7.95 -13.98
CA ALA A 261 39.25 -7.10 -14.67
C ALA A 261 39.41 -7.49 -16.15
N THR A 262 39.19 -8.77 -16.48
CA THR A 262 39.01 -9.26 -17.84
C THR A 262 37.86 -10.26 -17.93
N TRP A 263 37.20 -10.29 -19.08
CA TRP A 263 36.10 -11.21 -19.39
C TRP A 263 36.39 -11.95 -20.69
N GLN A 264 36.08 -13.24 -20.72
CA GLN A 264 36.15 -14.10 -21.89
C GLN A 264 34.74 -14.57 -22.24
N GLU A 265 34.31 -14.30 -23.47
CA GLU A 265 33.11 -14.90 -24.07
C GLU A 265 33.29 -16.43 -24.20
N LEU A 266 32.24 -17.18 -23.84
CA LEU A 266 32.18 -18.63 -23.91
C LEU A 266 31.33 -19.02 -25.12
N THR A 267 31.86 -19.87 -25.99
CA THR A 267 31.17 -20.30 -27.23
C THR A 267 31.28 -21.80 -27.51
N GLU A 268 32.24 -22.51 -26.91
CA GLU A 268 32.44 -23.95 -27.17
C GLU A 268 31.29 -24.81 -26.61
N GLY A 269 30.39 -25.25 -27.50
CA GLY A 269 29.26 -26.11 -27.18
C GLY A 269 27.94 -25.39 -26.86
N LEU A 270 27.88 -24.07 -27.07
CA LEU A 270 26.67 -23.25 -26.97
C LEU A 270 26.05 -23.03 -28.38
N PRO A 271 24.82 -22.49 -28.48
CA PRO A 271 24.17 -22.22 -29.77
C PRO A 271 25.00 -21.36 -30.73
N GLU A 272 24.92 -21.68 -32.03
CA GLU A 272 25.42 -20.80 -33.10
C GLU A 272 24.31 -19.86 -33.56
N GLY A 273 24.56 -18.54 -33.54
CA GLY A 273 23.61 -17.52 -34.02
C GLY A 273 23.11 -16.60 -32.90
N ASP A 274 21.95 -15.97 -33.14
CA ASP A 274 21.33 -15.04 -32.18
C ASP A 274 20.77 -15.80 -30.97
N MET A 275 21.15 -15.37 -29.77
CA MET A 275 20.63 -15.88 -28.50
C MET A 275 19.69 -14.85 -27.85
N GLY A 276 18.74 -15.33 -27.06
CA GLY A 276 17.81 -14.52 -26.28
C GLY A 276 18.17 -14.52 -24.80
N ARG A 277 17.17 -14.66 -23.92
CA ARG A 277 17.40 -14.69 -22.48
C ARG A 277 18.22 -15.91 -22.06
N ILE A 278 19.14 -15.70 -21.12
CA ILE A 278 19.97 -16.75 -20.53
C ILE A 278 19.86 -16.68 -19.00
N GLY A 279 19.65 -17.82 -18.35
CA GLY A 279 19.79 -17.98 -16.90
C GLY A 279 20.99 -18.87 -16.55
N LEU A 280 21.60 -18.64 -15.39
CA LEU A 280 22.82 -19.32 -14.93
C LEU A 280 22.69 -19.84 -13.50
N ASP A 281 23.31 -20.98 -13.20
CA ASP A 281 23.56 -21.40 -11.82
C ASP A 281 24.83 -22.27 -11.68
N ILE A 282 25.44 -22.26 -10.49
CA ILE A 282 26.68 -22.96 -10.15
C ILE A 282 26.42 -23.91 -8.99
N TYR A 283 26.73 -25.19 -9.16
CA TYR A 283 26.56 -26.15 -8.07
C TYR A 283 27.54 -25.87 -6.92
N ARG A 284 26.99 -25.47 -5.76
CA ARG A 284 27.78 -25.03 -4.58
C ARG A 284 28.79 -26.09 -4.10
N GLY A 285 28.48 -27.38 -4.22
CA GLY A 285 29.34 -28.48 -3.79
C GLY A 285 30.56 -28.75 -4.70
N ASP A 286 30.46 -28.46 -6.00
CA ASP A 286 31.56 -28.56 -6.97
C ASP A 286 31.37 -27.50 -8.08
N PRO A 287 31.91 -26.27 -7.89
CA PRO A 287 31.77 -25.15 -8.82
C PRO A 287 32.42 -25.33 -10.20
N ARG A 288 32.88 -26.54 -10.53
CA ARG A 288 33.16 -26.94 -11.92
C ARG A 288 31.89 -27.23 -12.71
N ILE A 289 30.82 -27.62 -12.02
CA ILE A 289 29.50 -27.86 -12.59
C ILE A 289 28.76 -26.52 -12.65
N VAL A 290 28.46 -26.09 -13.87
CA VAL A 290 27.69 -24.88 -14.16
C VAL A 290 26.56 -25.28 -15.11
N TYR A 291 25.36 -24.77 -14.86
CA TYR A 291 24.23 -24.92 -15.76
C TYR A 291 23.86 -23.57 -16.36
N ALA A 292 23.36 -23.62 -17.59
CA ALA A 292 22.76 -22.49 -18.28
C ALA A 292 21.43 -22.95 -18.89
N ILE A 293 20.46 -22.05 -18.96
CA ILE A 293 19.23 -22.22 -19.75
C ILE A 293 19.19 -21.08 -20.77
N VAL A 294 19.06 -21.41 -22.05
CA VAL A 294 19.33 -20.49 -23.17
C VAL A 294 18.12 -20.44 -24.12
N GLU A 295 17.61 -19.25 -24.39
CA GLU A 295 16.69 -18.97 -25.50
C GLU A 295 17.50 -18.93 -26.81
N ALA A 296 17.09 -19.73 -27.79
CA ALA A 296 17.71 -19.79 -29.11
C ALA A 296 16.70 -20.30 -30.14
N MET A 297 17.07 -20.29 -31.43
CA MET A 297 16.18 -20.80 -32.48
C MET A 297 16.26 -22.32 -32.61
N GLY A 298 15.10 -22.96 -32.70
CA GLY A 298 14.98 -24.38 -33.07
C GLY A 298 15.47 -25.35 -32.00
N ASP A 299 16.23 -26.35 -32.41
CA ASP A 299 16.76 -27.42 -31.56
C ASP A 299 17.95 -26.99 -30.68
N ALA A 300 18.43 -25.74 -30.81
CA ALA A 300 19.46 -25.16 -29.96
C ALA A 300 18.92 -24.44 -28.70
N GLU A 301 17.60 -24.38 -28.52
CA GLU A 301 17.00 -23.91 -27.27
C GLU A 301 17.22 -24.92 -26.13
N GLY A 302 17.26 -24.46 -24.87
CA GLY A 302 17.12 -25.35 -23.71
C GLY A 302 18.26 -25.28 -22.69
N VAL A 303 18.50 -26.40 -22.02
CA VAL A 303 19.41 -26.51 -20.87
C VAL A 303 20.77 -27.04 -21.32
N TYR A 304 21.80 -26.30 -20.96
CA TYR A 304 23.21 -26.57 -21.20
C TYR A 304 23.94 -26.82 -19.88
N ARG A 305 24.92 -27.71 -19.92
CA ARG A 305 25.71 -28.13 -18.76
C ARG A 305 27.20 -28.06 -19.07
N SER A 306 27.97 -27.48 -18.17
CA SER A 306 29.43 -27.58 -18.14
C SER A 306 29.89 -28.42 -16.95
N ALA A 307 31.05 -29.07 -17.09
CA ALA A 307 31.73 -29.83 -16.03
C ALA A 307 33.16 -29.33 -15.75
N ASP A 308 33.56 -28.24 -16.39
CA ASP A 308 34.94 -27.73 -16.44
C ASP A 308 35.04 -26.20 -16.25
N ARG A 309 34.08 -25.63 -15.50
CA ARG A 309 33.99 -24.18 -15.21
C ARG A 309 33.66 -23.35 -16.46
N GLY A 310 32.72 -23.84 -17.28
CA GLY A 310 32.29 -23.20 -18.52
C GLY A 310 33.38 -23.10 -19.58
N ALA A 311 34.33 -24.04 -19.64
CA ALA A 311 35.27 -24.11 -20.77
C ALA A 311 34.62 -24.83 -21.95
N THR A 312 33.85 -25.89 -21.70
CA THR A 312 32.99 -26.55 -22.68
C THR A 312 31.57 -26.73 -22.13
N TRP A 313 30.59 -26.78 -23.04
CA TRP A 313 29.18 -26.99 -22.75
C TRP A 313 28.60 -28.18 -23.53
N GLU A 314 27.63 -28.87 -22.93
CA GLU A 314 26.84 -29.94 -23.52
C GLU A 314 25.35 -29.58 -23.35
N GLN A 315 24.58 -29.53 -24.44
CA GLN A 315 23.12 -29.44 -24.34
C GLN A 315 22.59 -30.75 -23.78
N VAL A 316 21.83 -30.68 -22.68
CA VAL A 316 21.26 -31.86 -22.02
C VAL A 316 19.76 -32.02 -22.29
N SER A 317 19.05 -30.96 -22.64
CA SER A 317 17.61 -30.97 -22.97
C SER A 317 17.21 -29.73 -23.77
N GLU A 318 16.18 -29.85 -24.61
CA GLU A 318 15.52 -28.75 -25.34
C GLU A 318 14.53 -27.94 -24.48
N THR A 319 14.42 -28.24 -23.18
CA THR A 319 13.39 -27.64 -22.31
C THR A 319 13.71 -26.20 -21.92
N ASN A 320 12.98 -25.22 -22.49
CA ASN A 320 12.96 -23.83 -22.00
C ASN A 320 11.52 -23.28 -21.98
N PRO A 321 10.81 -23.35 -20.83
CA PRO A 321 9.37 -23.06 -20.79
C PRO A 321 9.10 -21.55 -20.83
N ARG A 322 8.90 -21.02 -22.06
CA ARG A 322 8.66 -19.59 -22.38
C ARG A 322 9.86 -18.69 -21.96
N PRO A 323 10.95 -18.74 -22.74
CA PRO A 323 12.26 -18.31 -22.31
C PRO A 323 12.35 -16.85 -21.85
N MET A 324 11.81 -15.90 -22.62
CA MET A 324 12.00 -14.47 -22.38
C MET A 324 11.50 -14.01 -21.00
N TYR A 325 10.51 -14.70 -20.40
CA TYR A 325 9.85 -14.23 -19.18
C TYR A 325 10.42 -14.85 -17.90
N TYR A 326 10.91 -16.10 -17.96
CA TYR A 326 11.48 -16.79 -16.79
C TYR A 326 12.97 -17.10 -17.02
N SER A 327 13.29 -18.13 -17.79
CA SER A 327 14.65 -18.71 -17.92
C SER A 327 15.41 -18.71 -16.59
N GLN A 328 14.74 -19.10 -15.49
CA GLN A 328 15.38 -19.25 -14.19
C GLN A 328 15.68 -20.72 -13.98
N ILE A 329 16.97 -21.04 -13.81
CA ILE A 329 17.46 -22.37 -13.47
C ILE A 329 18.03 -22.33 -12.05
N ARG A 330 17.71 -23.34 -11.24
CA ARG A 330 18.31 -23.54 -9.91
C ARG A 330 18.75 -24.99 -9.75
N ILE A 331 19.93 -25.18 -9.19
CA ILE A 331 20.51 -26.48 -8.83
C ILE A 331 20.26 -26.68 -7.34
N ASP A 332 19.86 -27.88 -6.93
CA ASP A 332 19.78 -28.21 -5.51
C ASP A 332 21.17 -28.05 -4.86
N PRO A 333 21.31 -27.29 -3.75
CA PRO A 333 22.60 -27.05 -3.09
C PRO A 333 23.36 -28.33 -2.71
N THR A 334 22.64 -29.45 -2.51
CA THR A 334 23.19 -30.74 -2.08
C THR A 334 23.34 -31.75 -3.22
N ASP A 335 22.53 -31.66 -4.29
CA ASP A 335 22.41 -32.69 -5.33
C ASP A 335 22.50 -32.12 -6.77
N PRO A 336 23.62 -32.29 -7.48
CA PRO A 336 23.81 -31.74 -8.83
C PRO A 336 23.05 -32.54 -9.90
N GLN A 337 22.23 -33.53 -9.55
CA GLN A 337 21.28 -34.17 -10.47
C GLN A 337 19.88 -33.56 -10.36
N ARG A 338 19.61 -32.76 -9.32
CA ARG A 338 18.31 -32.13 -9.11
C ARG A 338 18.33 -30.68 -9.58
N ILE A 339 17.53 -30.39 -10.59
CA ILE A 339 17.46 -29.10 -11.27
C ILE A 339 16.01 -28.64 -11.29
N TYR A 340 15.77 -27.37 -10.96
CA TYR A 340 14.46 -26.72 -10.95
C TYR A 340 14.44 -25.63 -12.02
N LEU A 341 13.37 -25.55 -12.81
CA LEU A 341 13.15 -24.46 -13.78
C LEU A 341 11.88 -23.68 -13.46
N GLY A 342 11.99 -22.35 -13.45
CA GLY A 342 10.84 -21.45 -13.55
C GLY A 342 10.23 -21.47 -14.95
N GLY A 343 8.94 -21.17 -15.04
CA GLY A 343 8.12 -21.33 -16.24
C GLY A 343 6.66 -20.97 -15.93
N THR A 344 5.75 -21.12 -16.90
CA THR A 344 4.30 -21.09 -16.59
C THR A 344 3.92 -22.28 -15.69
N SER A 345 4.44 -23.48 -15.99
CA SER A 345 4.57 -24.57 -15.01
C SER A 345 5.94 -24.52 -14.32
N PHE A 346 6.03 -25.10 -13.12
CA PHE A 346 7.31 -25.36 -12.43
C PHE A 346 7.81 -26.75 -12.84
N TYR A 347 9.10 -26.89 -13.17
CA TYR A 347 9.67 -28.15 -13.68
C TYR A 347 10.80 -28.66 -12.80
N ILE A 348 10.86 -29.97 -12.59
CA ILE A 348 11.94 -30.64 -11.86
C ILE A 348 12.61 -31.70 -12.74
N SER A 349 13.94 -31.72 -12.75
CA SER A 349 14.76 -32.85 -13.18
C SER A 349 15.37 -33.56 -11.97
N SER A 350 15.59 -34.88 -12.09
CA SER A 350 16.37 -35.69 -11.15
C SER A 350 17.50 -36.48 -11.83
N ASP A 351 17.83 -36.14 -13.09
CA ASP A 351 18.85 -36.81 -13.90
C ASP A 351 19.91 -35.84 -14.47
N GLY A 352 20.05 -34.67 -13.83
CA GLY A 352 20.99 -33.62 -14.21
C GLY A 352 20.52 -32.78 -15.40
N GLY A 353 19.21 -32.58 -15.55
CA GLY A 353 18.61 -31.71 -16.57
C GLY A 353 18.37 -32.37 -17.92
N ARG A 354 18.37 -33.71 -18.02
CA ARG A 354 18.12 -34.43 -19.29
C ARG A 354 16.64 -34.66 -19.52
N THR A 355 15.92 -34.99 -18.46
CA THR A 355 14.46 -35.06 -18.46
C THR A 355 13.90 -34.15 -17.38
N PHE A 356 12.78 -33.49 -17.70
CA PHE A 356 12.04 -32.64 -16.79
C PHE A 356 10.61 -33.18 -16.65
N GLU A 357 10.13 -33.25 -15.43
CA GLU A 357 8.75 -33.56 -15.09
C GLU A 357 8.03 -32.26 -14.68
N ASP A 358 6.91 -31.98 -15.33
CA ASP A 358 5.94 -30.96 -14.92
C ASP A 358 5.17 -31.51 -13.69
N TYR A 359 5.66 -31.18 -12.49
CA TYR A 359 5.37 -31.94 -11.28
C TYR A 359 4.07 -31.52 -10.55
N ARG A 360 2.98 -31.33 -11.30
CA ARG A 360 1.59 -31.41 -10.79
C ARG A 360 1.28 -30.55 -9.56
N TYR A 361 1.70 -29.29 -9.53
CA TYR A 361 1.50 -28.38 -8.39
C TYR A 361 0.05 -27.92 -8.25
N ARG A 362 -0.79 -28.81 -7.68
CA ARG A 362 -2.20 -28.53 -7.40
C ARG A 362 -2.32 -27.48 -6.29
N GLY A 363 -2.89 -26.32 -6.63
CA GLY A 363 -3.15 -25.25 -5.66
C GLY A 363 -2.00 -24.25 -5.50
N VAL A 364 -1.04 -24.24 -6.43
CA VAL A 364 -0.04 -23.16 -6.58
C VAL A 364 -0.38 -22.39 -7.85
N HIS A 365 -0.24 -21.07 -7.83
CA HIS A 365 -0.38 -20.25 -9.03
C HIS A 365 0.72 -20.54 -10.07
N VAL A 366 0.41 -20.34 -11.34
CA VAL A 366 1.37 -20.44 -12.46
C VAL A 366 2.37 -19.27 -12.47
N ASP A 367 3.30 -19.29 -13.42
CA ASP A 367 4.21 -18.18 -13.77
C ASP A 367 5.27 -17.89 -12.70
N HIS A 368 6.23 -18.82 -12.60
CA HIS A 368 7.22 -18.90 -11.52
C HIS A 368 8.49 -18.11 -11.83
N HIS A 369 8.75 -17.07 -11.03
CA HIS A 369 9.82 -16.09 -11.23
C HIS A 369 10.95 -16.19 -10.21
N ALA A 370 10.66 -16.56 -8.96
CA ALA A 370 11.64 -16.67 -7.88
C ALA A 370 11.64 -18.08 -7.29
N ILE A 371 12.83 -18.67 -7.11
CA ILE A 371 13.02 -20.00 -6.54
C ILE A 371 14.19 -19.92 -5.56
N TRP A 372 13.94 -20.29 -4.31
CA TRP A 372 14.97 -20.53 -3.30
C TRP A 372 14.82 -21.94 -2.71
N ILE A 373 15.95 -22.59 -2.49
CA ILE A 373 16.07 -23.96 -1.97
C ILE A 373 17.01 -23.87 -0.79
N ASP A 374 16.57 -24.34 0.38
CA ASP A 374 17.36 -24.24 1.60
C ASP A 374 18.64 -25.08 1.49
N PRO A 375 19.84 -24.48 1.65
CA PRO A 375 21.11 -25.22 1.56
C PRO A 375 21.37 -26.13 2.77
N GLY A 376 20.64 -25.95 3.87
CA GLY A 376 20.64 -26.83 5.03
C GLY A 376 19.63 -27.98 4.92
N ASP A 377 18.54 -27.80 4.18
CA ASP A 377 17.45 -28.78 4.02
C ASP A 377 16.74 -28.69 2.67
N SER A 378 17.14 -29.52 1.68
CA SER A 378 16.51 -29.58 0.35
C SER A 378 14.99 -29.85 0.32
N ASP A 379 14.35 -30.23 1.43
CA ASP A 379 12.89 -30.36 1.49
C ASP A 379 12.18 -29.02 1.76
N HIS A 380 12.90 -27.98 2.20
CA HIS A 380 12.43 -26.61 2.39
C HIS A 380 12.68 -25.73 1.14
N LEU A 381 11.60 -25.19 0.57
CA LEU A 381 11.63 -24.34 -0.63
C LEU A 381 10.73 -23.10 -0.45
N LEU A 382 11.17 -21.98 -1.04
CA LEU A 382 10.31 -20.83 -1.33
C LEU A 382 10.15 -20.66 -2.84
N LEU A 383 8.92 -20.38 -3.26
CA LEU A 383 8.52 -20.21 -4.66
C LEU A 383 7.70 -18.92 -4.80
N GLY A 384 8.13 -18.05 -5.70
CA GLY A 384 7.52 -16.76 -5.99
C GLY A 384 7.03 -16.73 -7.43
N ASN A 385 5.79 -16.32 -7.63
CA ASN A 385 5.11 -16.34 -8.91
C ASN A 385 4.13 -15.16 -9.04
N ASP A 386 3.33 -15.13 -10.11
CA ASP A 386 2.32 -14.09 -10.34
C ASP A 386 1.16 -14.11 -9.31
N GLY A 387 1.02 -15.18 -8.52
CA GLY A 387 0.06 -15.32 -7.40
C GLY A 387 0.69 -15.22 -6.01
N GLY A 388 1.87 -14.60 -5.87
CA GLY A 388 2.51 -14.35 -4.57
C GLY A 388 3.56 -15.39 -4.13
N VAL A 389 3.62 -15.64 -2.82
CA VAL A 389 4.67 -16.44 -2.17
C VAL A 389 4.11 -17.76 -1.64
N TYR A 390 4.81 -18.85 -1.97
CA TYR A 390 4.51 -20.20 -1.52
C TYR A 390 5.73 -20.82 -0.84
N ALA A 391 5.51 -21.56 0.25
CA ALA A 391 6.52 -22.36 0.94
C ALA A 391 6.17 -23.85 0.88
N SER A 392 7.19 -24.70 0.80
CA SER A 392 7.08 -26.15 0.94
C SER A 392 8.12 -26.67 1.95
N PHE A 393 7.78 -27.75 2.64
CA PHE A 393 8.63 -28.46 3.62
C PHE A 393 8.69 -29.98 3.35
N ASP A 394 8.32 -30.37 2.13
CA ASP A 394 8.29 -31.76 1.64
C ASP A 394 8.73 -31.86 0.17
N ARG A 395 9.65 -30.96 -0.23
CA ARG A 395 10.23 -30.86 -1.58
C ARG A 395 9.23 -30.55 -2.70
N GLY A 396 8.22 -29.75 -2.38
CA GLY A 396 7.19 -29.29 -3.31
C GLY A 396 6.02 -30.28 -3.49
N ALA A 397 5.91 -31.33 -2.67
CA ALA A 397 4.78 -32.25 -2.72
C ALA A 397 3.49 -31.63 -2.16
N SER A 398 3.62 -30.69 -1.22
CA SER A 398 2.57 -29.80 -0.74
C SER A 398 3.10 -28.39 -0.51
N TRP A 399 2.19 -27.41 -0.53
CA TRP A 399 2.52 -25.98 -0.48
C TRP A 399 1.59 -25.22 0.47
N ARG A 400 2.15 -24.21 1.12
CA ARG A 400 1.44 -23.19 1.87
C ARG A 400 1.63 -21.85 1.16
N MET A 401 0.53 -21.19 0.82
CA MET A 401 0.54 -19.79 0.40
C MET A 401 0.65 -18.86 1.62
N TYR A 402 1.30 -17.71 1.45
CA TYR A 402 1.25 -16.59 2.40
C TYR A 402 0.25 -15.53 1.90
N ASP A 403 -1.00 -15.64 2.33
CA ASP A 403 -2.12 -14.77 1.92
C ASP A 403 -2.27 -13.51 2.79
N ASN A 404 -1.19 -13.09 3.46
CA ASN A 404 -1.16 -11.98 4.41
C ASN A 404 -0.48 -10.71 3.89
N MET A 405 -0.10 -10.66 2.61
CA MET A 405 0.43 -9.46 1.93
C MET A 405 -0.56 -8.98 0.85
N ALA A 406 -1.04 -7.74 0.97
CA ALA A 406 -1.89 -7.11 -0.04
C ALA A 406 -1.03 -6.65 -1.24
N LEU A 407 -0.87 -7.56 -2.21
CA LEU A 407 -0.02 -7.40 -3.39
C LEU A 407 -0.80 -7.30 -4.72
N GLY A 408 -2.12 -7.13 -4.67
CA GLY A 408 -2.99 -7.13 -5.84
C GLY A 408 -2.56 -6.07 -6.86
N GLN A 409 -2.39 -6.49 -8.11
CA GLN A 409 -1.94 -5.70 -9.24
C GLN A 409 -3.13 -5.30 -10.14
N TYR A 410 -3.88 -4.26 -9.74
CA TYR A 410 -5.11 -3.84 -10.42
C TYR A 410 -4.84 -2.93 -11.62
N TYR A 411 -5.37 -3.29 -12.79
CA TYR A 411 -5.34 -2.44 -13.99
C TYR A 411 -6.51 -1.45 -14.06
N GLU A 412 -7.71 -1.89 -13.68
CA GLU A 412 -8.95 -1.09 -13.73
C GLU A 412 -9.87 -1.52 -12.58
N ILE A 413 -10.60 -0.57 -12.00
CA ILE A 413 -11.56 -0.80 -10.92
C ILE A 413 -12.96 -0.32 -11.31
N GLY A 414 -13.97 -0.72 -10.55
CA GLY A 414 -15.36 -0.34 -10.71
C GLY A 414 -16.10 -0.46 -9.37
N VAL A 415 -17.14 0.35 -9.19
CA VAL A 415 -17.93 0.40 -7.95
C VAL A 415 -19.43 0.24 -8.25
N ASP A 416 -20.18 -0.32 -7.30
CA ASP A 416 -21.65 -0.38 -7.37
C ASP A 416 -22.29 0.69 -6.47
N MET A 417 -23.62 0.71 -6.40
CA MET A 417 -24.37 1.62 -5.52
C MET A 417 -24.99 0.89 -4.31
N SER A 418 -24.43 -0.25 -3.90
CA SER A 418 -24.89 -1.01 -2.73
C SER A 418 -24.52 -0.28 -1.41
N GLU A 419 -25.08 -0.70 -0.28
CA GLU A 419 -24.69 -0.19 1.05
C GLU A 419 -24.44 -1.39 2.01
N PRO A 420 -23.18 -1.77 2.28
CA PRO A 420 -21.93 -1.18 1.77
C PRO A 420 -21.78 -1.39 0.26
N TYR A 421 -21.05 -0.50 -0.42
CA TYR A 421 -20.78 -0.66 -1.84
C TYR A 421 -19.67 -1.68 -2.08
N ASN A 422 -19.70 -2.34 -3.23
CA ASN A 422 -18.66 -3.26 -3.65
C ASN A 422 -17.66 -2.55 -4.56
N VAL A 423 -16.38 -2.85 -4.37
CA VAL A 423 -15.33 -2.56 -5.36
C VAL A 423 -15.02 -3.85 -6.09
N CYS A 424 -15.13 -3.82 -7.42
CA CYS A 424 -14.66 -4.87 -8.30
C CYS A 424 -13.47 -4.36 -9.11
N GLY A 425 -12.52 -5.22 -9.46
CA GLY A 425 -11.41 -4.81 -10.33
C GLY A 425 -10.70 -5.99 -10.96
N GLY A 426 -10.12 -5.74 -12.12
CA GLY A 426 -9.33 -6.70 -12.86
C GLY A 426 -7.84 -6.62 -12.51
N LEU A 427 -7.22 -7.78 -12.37
CA LEU A 427 -5.85 -7.93 -11.91
C LEU A 427 -4.97 -8.60 -12.95
N GLN A 428 -3.69 -8.25 -12.94
CA GLN A 428 -2.65 -8.99 -13.65
C GLN A 428 -2.65 -10.46 -13.21
N ASP A 429 -2.78 -11.36 -14.20
CA ASP A 429 -2.73 -12.83 -14.15
C ASP A 429 -3.68 -13.53 -13.14
N ASN A 430 -4.40 -12.76 -12.29
CA ASN A 430 -5.18 -13.22 -11.13
C ASN A 430 -6.71 -13.02 -11.26
N GLY A 431 -7.22 -12.72 -12.45
CA GLY A 431 -8.65 -12.58 -12.73
C GLY A 431 -9.27 -11.25 -12.29
N THR A 432 -10.60 -11.25 -12.14
CA THR A 432 -11.41 -10.13 -11.65
C THR A 432 -11.96 -10.49 -10.28
N TRP A 433 -11.76 -9.63 -9.29
CA TRP A 433 -12.21 -9.84 -7.92
C TRP A 433 -13.15 -8.74 -7.45
N CYS A 434 -14.12 -9.09 -6.62
CA CYS A 434 -15.08 -8.17 -5.99
C CYS A 434 -15.11 -8.34 -4.47
N GLY A 435 -15.30 -7.25 -3.74
CA GLY A 435 -15.48 -7.25 -2.28
C GLY A 435 -16.02 -5.91 -1.75
N PRO A 436 -16.54 -5.87 -0.52
CA PRO A 436 -17.19 -4.69 0.02
C PRO A 436 -16.18 -3.64 0.51
N ASN A 437 -16.54 -2.36 0.40
CA ASN A 437 -15.74 -1.25 0.94
C ASN A 437 -15.66 -1.26 2.48
N GLU A 438 -16.64 -1.87 3.17
CA GLU A 438 -16.63 -2.08 4.62
C GLU A 438 -17.37 -3.37 5.07
N THR A 439 -17.10 -3.82 6.29
CA THR A 439 -17.86 -4.89 6.96
C THR A 439 -18.46 -4.45 8.30
N PHE A 440 -19.57 -5.08 8.68
CA PHE A 440 -20.21 -4.89 9.99
C PHE A 440 -19.59 -5.75 11.10
N THR A 441 -18.28 -6.02 10.99
CA THR A 441 -17.52 -6.77 11.99
C THR A 441 -16.39 -5.94 12.57
N THR A 442 -15.95 -6.35 13.75
CA THR A 442 -14.77 -5.81 14.43
C THR A 442 -13.45 -6.38 13.90
N ASN A 443 -13.50 -7.37 13.00
CA ASN A 443 -12.32 -8.07 12.48
C ASN A 443 -11.76 -7.48 11.18
N GLY A 444 -12.43 -6.47 10.60
CA GLY A 444 -12.05 -5.83 9.33
C GLY A 444 -12.66 -6.53 8.10
N ILE A 445 -12.05 -6.29 6.94
CA ILE A 445 -12.42 -6.86 5.65
C ILE A 445 -11.52 -8.07 5.38
N LEU A 446 -11.94 -9.26 5.84
CA LEU A 446 -11.13 -10.49 5.71
C LEU A 446 -11.02 -10.94 4.24
N ASN A 447 -9.96 -11.70 3.91
CA ASN A 447 -9.79 -12.31 2.58
C ASN A 447 -11.05 -13.06 2.10
N GLY A 448 -11.76 -13.77 2.97
CA GLY A 448 -13.01 -14.47 2.65
C GLY A 448 -14.24 -13.58 2.37
N ARG A 449 -14.08 -12.25 2.38
CA ARG A 449 -15.09 -11.28 1.92
C ARG A 449 -14.90 -10.86 0.47
N TRP A 450 -13.79 -11.28 -0.15
CA TRP A 450 -13.49 -11.08 -1.55
C TRP A 450 -13.72 -12.38 -2.32
N GLY A 451 -14.17 -12.27 -3.58
CA GLY A 451 -14.37 -13.42 -4.46
C GLY A 451 -14.00 -13.12 -5.91
N GLU A 452 -13.39 -14.10 -6.57
CA GLU A 452 -13.17 -14.10 -8.02
C GLU A 452 -14.51 -14.24 -8.75
N VAL A 453 -14.74 -13.39 -9.75
CA VAL A 453 -15.98 -13.33 -10.54
C VAL A 453 -15.76 -13.59 -12.04
N SER A 454 -14.52 -13.49 -12.51
CA SER A 454 -14.05 -13.89 -13.84
C SER A 454 -12.55 -14.15 -13.78
N GLY A 455 -12.02 -15.00 -14.66
CA GLY A 455 -10.58 -15.36 -14.70
C GLY A 455 -9.85 -14.85 -15.95
N GLY A 456 -8.53 -15.10 -15.99
CA GLY A 456 -7.58 -14.55 -16.97
C GLY A 456 -6.69 -13.49 -16.31
N ASP A 457 -6.02 -12.63 -17.09
CA ASP A 457 -5.80 -11.27 -16.61
C ASP A 457 -7.20 -10.62 -16.59
N GLY A 458 -7.60 -10.04 -15.47
CA GLY A 458 -8.78 -9.17 -15.45
C GLY A 458 -8.38 -7.75 -15.83
N PHE A 459 -9.26 -7.02 -16.51
CA PHE A 459 -9.11 -5.58 -16.69
C PHE A 459 -10.39 -4.84 -16.28
N TYR A 460 -11.07 -4.15 -17.21
CA TYR A 460 -12.29 -3.41 -16.93
C TYR A 460 -13.35 -4.29 -16.25
N ALA A 461 -13.66 -3.94 -15.00
CA ALA A 461 -14.82 -4.42 -14.26
C ALA A 461 -15.83 -3.26 -14.16
N ARG A 462 -17.04 -3.43 -14.71
CA ARG A 462 -18.10 -2.40 -14.67
C ARG A 462 -19.41 -3.02 -14.22
N ILE A 463 -19.91 -2.59 -13.06
CA ILE A 463 -21.15 -3.08 -12.45
C ILE A 463 -22.29 -2.20 -12.94
N ASP A 464 -23.47 -2.76 -13.22
CA ASP A 464 -24.64 -1.96 -13.58
C ASP A 464 -25.17 -1.21 -12.33
N PRO A 465 -25.13 0.14 -12.29
CA PRO A 465 -25.54 0.91 -11.11
C PRO A 465 -27.05 0.83 -10.80
N THR A 466 -27.85 0.23 -11.69
CA THR A 466 -29.29 -0.01 -11.47
C THR A 466 -29.61 -1.46 -11.10
N ASP A 467 -28.65 -2.38 -11.26
CA ASP A 467 -28.80 -3.79 -10.97
C ASP A 467 -27.42 -4.39 -10.59
N PRO A 468 -27.02 -4.31 -9.30
CA PRO A 468 -25.69 -4.75 -8.85
C PRO A 468 -25.47 -6.26 -8.98
N SER A 469 -26.47 -7.04 -9.42
CA SER A 469 -26.26 -8.43 -9.82
C SER A 469 -25.56 -8.56 -11.18
N ILE A 470 -25.50 -7.51 -12.01
CA ILE A 470 -24.94 -7.55 -13.35
C ILE A 470 -23.57 -6.87 -13.38
N LEU A 471 -22.54 -7.65 -13.69
CA LEU A 471 -21.17 -7.19 -13.93
C LEU A 471 -20.80 -7.40 -15.40
N PHE A 472 -19.98 -6.50 -15.94
CA PHE A 472 -19.24 -6.69 -17.19
C PHE A 472 -17.75 -6.78 -16.85
N ALA A 473 -17.10 -7.86 -17.28
CA ALA A 473 -15.70 -8.17 -16.98
C ALA A 473 -14.90 -8.45 -18.25
N GLU A 474 -13.77 -7.76 -18.41
CA GLU A 474 -12.84 -7.86 -19.55
C GLU A 474 -11.60 -8.71 -19.20
N SER A 475 -11.09 -9.44 -20.19
CA SER A 475 -9.84 -10.20 -20.12
C SER A 475 -9.12 -10.26 -21.48
N GLN A 476 -7.88 -10.77 -21.50
CA GLN A 476 -6.85 -10.42 -22.50
C GLN A 476 -7.32 -10.41 -23.95
N ASN A 477 -6.81 -9.44 -24.72
CA ASN A 477 -7.02 -9.32 -26.16
C ASN A 477 -8.48 -9.08 -26.53
N GLY A 478 -9.26 -8.36 -25.70
CA GLY A 478 -10.63 -7.98 -26.02
C GLY A 478 -11.70 -9.00 -25.64
N ASN A 479 -11.45 -9.93 -24.74
CA ASN A 479 -12.47 -10.90 -24.30
C ASN A 479 -13.40 -10.24 -23.28
N LEU A 480 -14.71 -10.24 -23.57
CA LEU A 480 -15.71 -9.59 -22.72
C LEU A 480 -16.79 -10.58 -22.29
N ARG A 481 -17.12 -10.56 -20.99
CA ARG A 481 -18.22 -11.31 -20.39
C ARG A 481 -19.20 -10.40 -19.68
N ARG A 482 -20.49 -10.74 -19.76
CA ARG A 482 -21.50 -10.31 -18.78
C ARG A 482 -21.67 -11.43 -17.76
N VAL A 483 -21.59 -11.10 -16.48
CA VAL A 483 -21.69 -12.02 -15.36
C VAL A 483 -22.90 -11.64 -14.51
N ASP A 484 -23.76 -12.62 -14.22
CA ASP A 484 -24.75 -12.56 -13.15
C ASP A 484 -24.07 -13.02 -11.85
N LEU A 485 -23.83 -12.08 -10.94
CA LEU A 485 -23.19 -12.30 -9.65
C LEU A 485 -24.07 -13.04 -8.64
N ALA A 486 -25.40 -13.03 -8.82
CA ALA A 486 -26.34 -13.75 -7.96
C ALA A 486 -26.53 -15.20 -8.40
N GLY A 487 -26.52 -15.46 -9.72
CA GLY A 487 -26.60 -16.79 -10.33
C GLY A 487 -25.25 -17.48 -10.54
N HIS A 488 -24.14 -16.74 -10.48
CA HIS A 488 -22.79 -17.14 -10.93
C HIS A 488 -22.76 -17.61 -12.41
N GLU A 489 -23.58 -17.01 -13.28
CA GLU A 489 -23.62 -17.34 -14.72
C GLU A 489 -22.84 -16.29 -15.53
N GLY A 490 -21.93 -16.74 -16.40
CA GLY A 490 -21.15 -15.88 -17.29
C GLY A 490 -21.46 -16.12 -18.76
N GLN A 491 -21.87 -15.06 -19.49
CA GLN A 491 -22.09 -15.07 -20.93
C GLN A 491 -20.97 -14.30 -21.64
N ALA A 492 -20.28 -14.94 -22.60
CA ALA A 492 -19.38 -14.24 -23.51
C ALA A 492 -20.17 -13.34 -24.47
N ILE A 493 -19.76 -12.07 -24.56
CA ILE A 493 -20.46 -11.01 -25.31
C ILE A 493 -19.50 -10.15 -26.15
N ARG A 494 -18.27 -10.60 -26.39
CA ARG A 494 -17.31 -9.92 -27.27
C ARG A 494 -17.91 -9.65 -28.67
N PRO A 495 -17.72 -8.46 -29.27
CA PRO A 495 -18.12 -8.22 -30.66
C PRO A 495 -17.34 -9.11 -31.64
N GLU A 496 -18.07 -9.90 -32.41
CA GLU A 496 -17.54 -10.73 -33.50
C GLU A 496 -17.51 -9.96 -34.85
N PRO A 497 -16.60 -10.32 -35.78
CA PRO A 497 -16.62 -9.81 -37.15
C PRO A 497 -17.96 -10.05 -37.85
N LYS A 498 -18.36 -9.11 -38.73
CA LYS A 498 -19.56 -9.22 -39.55
C LYS A 498 -19.30 -8.63 -40.95
N PRO A 499 -20.02 -9.09 -41.99
CA PRO A 499 -19.82 -8.59 -43.36
C PRO A 499 -19.99 -7.08 -43.51
N GLU A 500 -20.88 -6.44 -42.73
CA GLU A 500 -21.04 -4.99 -42.73
C GLU A 500 -19.84 -4.23 -42.15
N TYR A 501 -19.06 -4.84 -41.25
CA TYR A 501 -17.84 -4.26 -40.69
C TYR A 501 -16.65 -4.46 -41.63
N GLU A 502 -16.60 -5.59 -42.34
CA GLU A 502 -15.55 -5.95 -43.29
C GLU A 502 -15.62 -5.10 -44.57
N ALA A 503 -16.84 -4.75 -45.03
CA ALA A 503 -17.09 -4.03 -46.28
C ALA A 503 -16.49 -2.60 -46.37
N GLN A 504 -15.87 -2.08 -45.31
CA GLN A 504 -15.18 -0.78 -45.29
C GLN A 504 -13.66 -0.86 -45.55
N PHE A 505 -13.11 -2.06 -45.75
CA PHE A 505 -11.68 -2.33 -45.93
C PHE A 505 -11.39 -2.98 -47.29
N GLU A 506 -10.12 -2.94 -47.75
CA GLU A 506 -9.73 -3.49 -49.05
C GLU A 506 -9.26 -4.95 -48.96
N SER A 507 -9.02 -5.46 -47.74
CA SER A 507 -8.59 -6.84 -47.47
C SER A 507 -9.14 -7.41 -46.15
N GLU A 508 -9.16 -8.75 -46.05
CA GLU A 508 -9.53 -9.48 -44.82
C GLU A 508 -8.59 -9.16 -43.64
N GLU A 509 -7.31 -8.86 -43.92
CA GLU A 509 -6.29 -8.53 -42.92
C GLU A 509 -6.55 -7.16 -42.28
N GLU A 510 -6.84 -6.14 -43.08
CA GLU A 510 -7.26 -4.82 -42.60
C GLU A 510 -8.59 -4.88 -41.83
N ALA A 511 -9.50 -5.74 -42.29
CA ALA A 511 -10.82 -5.94 -41.68
C ALA A 511 -10.80 -6.66 -40.34
N ARG A 512 -9.69 -7.31 -39.97
CA ARG A 512 -9.56 -8.01 -38.69
C ARG A 512 -9.75 -7.03 -37.54
N LEU A 513 -10.71 -7.33 -36.65
CA LEU A 513 -10.91 -6.58 -35.42
C LEU A 513 -9.68 -6.69 -34.52
N ARG A 514 -9.08 -5.55 -34.20
CA ARG A 514 -7.87 -5.44 -33.36
C ARG A 514 -8.26 -4.90 -32.00
N PHE A 515 -8.02 -5.68 -30.96
CA PHE A 515 -8.29 -5.32 -29.58
C PHE A 515 -6.97 -5.08 -28.85
N ASN A 516 -7.00 -4.31 -27.77
CA ASN A 516 -5.84 -4.11 -26.90
C ASN A 516 -5.67 -5.33 -25.97
N TRP A 517 -4.55 -5.40 -25.25
CA TRP A 517 -4.38 -6.33 -24.13
C TRP A 517 -5.43 -6.03 -23.05
N ASN A 518 -5.58 -4.75 -22.68
CA ASN A 518 -6.59 -4.18 -21.80
C ASN A 518 -7.56 -3.35 -22.66
N SER A 519 -8.72 -3.89 -23.06
CA SER A 519 -9.60 -3.23 -24.02
C SER A 519 -10.69 -2.38 -23.35
N PRO A 520 -10.89 -1.11 -23.75
CA PRO A 520 -11.72 -0.19 -22.99
C PRO A 520 -13.21 -0.54 -23.07
N LEU A 521 -13.84 -0.50 -21.90
CA LEU A 521 -15.24 -0.80 -21.66
C LEU A 521 -15.90 0.34 -20.89
N LEU A 522 -17.06 0.80 -21.36
CA LEU A 522 -17.81 1.88 -20.72
C LEU A 522 -19.30 1.55 -20.69
N LEU A 523 -19.94 1.70 -19.54
CA LEU A 523 -21.40 1.79 -19.43
C LEU A 523 -21.81 3.25 -19.61
N SER A 524 -22.88 3.50 -20.36
CA SER A 524 -23.32 4.87 -20.62
C SER A 524 -23.76 5.58 -19.34
N HIS A 525 -23.37 6.85 -19.20
CA HIS A 525 -23.82 7.71 -18.10
C HIS A 525 -25.31 8.05 -18.17
N HIS A 526 -25.94 7.83 -19.34
CA HIS A 526 -27.34 8.21 -19.62
C HIS A 526 -28.31 7.02 -19.61
N ASP A 527 -27.80 5.81 -19.86
CA ASP A 527 -28.58 4.57 -19.88
C ASP A 527 -27.67 3.36 -19.58
N PRO A 528 -27.66 2.82 -18.35
CA PRO A 528 -26.82 1.69 -17.95
C PRO A 528 -27.02 0.39 -18.77
N SER A 529 -28.12 0.27 -19.53
CA SER A 529 -28.29 -0.84 -20.47
C SER A 529 -27.41 -0.72 -21.72
N VAL A 530 -26.86 0.47 -21.97
CA VAL A 530 -25.98 0.78 -23.10
C VAL A 530 -24.52 0.55 -22.73
N VAL A 531 -23.87 -0.34 -23.49
CA VAL A 531 -22.45 -0.70 -23.33
C VAL A 531 -21.66 -0.24 -24.55
N TYR A 532 -20.55 0.46 -24.34
CA TYR A 532 -19.57 0.77 -25.37
C TYR A 532 -18.32 -0.09 -25.18
N TYR A 533 -17.74 -0.54 -26.29
CA TYR A 533 -16.56 -1.41 -26.27
C TYR A 533 -15.61 -1.14 -27.44
N GLY A 534 -14.31 -1.07 -27.14
CA GLY A 534 -13.27 -0.61 -28.05
C GLY A 534 -12.45 -1.71 -28.71
N SER A 535 -12.23 -1.55 -30.01
CA SER A 535 -11.24 -2.25 -30.84
C SER A 535 -10.53 -1.20 -31.70
N ASN A 536 -10.11 -1.50 -32.93
CA ASN A 536 -9.87 -0.47 -33.95
C ASN A 536 -11.17 0.29 -34.34
N LEU A 537 -12.33 -0.31 -34.08
CA LEU A 537 -13.67 0.27 -34.16
C LEU A 537 -14.26 0.50 -32.76
N LEU A 538 -15.20 1.43 -32.61
CA LEU A 538 -16.08 1.55 -31.45
C LEU A 538 -17.39 0.81 -31.72
N PHE A 539 -17.77 -0.07 -30.79
CA PHE A 539 -19.07 -0.74 -30.78
C PHE A 539 -19.97 -0.20 -29.68
N ARG A 540 -21.28 -0.22 -29.93
CA ARG A 540 -22.35 0.09 -28.97
C ARG A 540 -23.36 -1.05 -28.94
N SER A 541 -23.65 -1.55 -27.74
CA SER A 541 -24.79 -2.41 -27.45
C SER A 541 -25.88 -1.58 -26.76
N PRO A 542 -27.16 -1.69 -27.15
CA PRO A 542 -28.29 -1.06 -26.47
C PRO A 542 -28.98 -1.96 -25.43
N ASP A 543 -28.42 -3.14 -25.15
CA ASP A 543 -29.12 -4.27 -24.54
C ASP A 543 -28.20 -5.16 -23.70
N ARG A 544 -27.33 -4.52 -22.89
CA ARG A 544 -26.41 -5.18 -21.95
C ARG A 544 -25.55 -6.26 -22.63
N GLY A 545 -25.00 -5.94 -23.80
CA GLY A 545 -24.12 -6.81 -24.59
C GLY A 545 -24.82 -7.92 -25.40
N HIS A 546 -26.15 -7.92 -25.51
CA HIS A 546 -26.87 -8.96 -26.27
C HIS A 546 -26.75 -8.79 -27.79
N SER A 547 -26.70 -7.55 -28.28
CA SER A 547 -26.44 -7.20 -29.67
C SER A 547 -25.47 -6.01 -29.80
N TRP A 548 -24.71 -5.97 -30.89
CA TRP A 548 -23.69 -4.94 -31.13
C TRP A 548 -23.89 -4.24 -32.48
N VAL A 549 -23.71 -2.91 -32.46
CA VAL A 549 -23.72 -2.01 -33.60
C VAL A 549 -22.39 -1.26 -33.66
N GLN A 550 -21.76 -1.18 -34.85
CA GLN A 550 -20.59 -0.34 -35.08
C GLN A 550 -21.01 1.14 -35.09
N VAL A 551 -20.33 2.00 -34.33
CA VAL A 551 -20.62 3.44 -34.21
C VAL A 551 -19.42 4.34 -34.56
N SER A 552 -18.38 3.78 -35.18
CA SER A 552 -17.25 4.53 -35.73
C SER A 552 -16.67 3.85 -36.98
N PRO A 553 -15.93 4.56 -37.85
CA PRO A 553 -14.97 3.92 -38.75
C PRO A 553 -13.77 3.36 -37.96
N ASP A 554 -12.77 2.79 -38.64
CA ASP A 554 -11.47 2.53 -38.01
C ASP A 554 -10.83 3.86 -37.53
N LEU A 555 -10.65 3.98 -36.21
CA LEU A 555 -10.18 5.18 -35.51
C LEU A 555 -8.65 5.27 -35.38
N THR A 556 -7.92 4.29 -35.90
CA THR A 556 -6.47 4.13 -35.75
C THR A 556 -5.72 4.81 -36.89
N ARG A 557 -4.38 4.85 -36.84
CA ARG A 557 -3.54 5.27 -37.97
C ARG A 557 -3.43 4.21 -39.07
N ARG A 558 -3.97 3.00 -38.86
CA ARG A 558 -3.88 1.85 -39.78
C ARG A 558 -2.43 1.52 -40.17
N ILE A 559 -1.55 1.51 -39.17
CA ILE A 559 -0.14 1.16 -39.35
C ILE A 559 -0.02 -0.36 -39.48
N ASP A 560 0.59 -0.83 -40.56
CA ASP A 560 1.04 -2.22 -40.68
C ASP A 560 2.14 -2.47 -39.63
N ARG A 561 1.80 -3.22 -38.59
CA ARG A 561 2.70 -3.65 -37.50
C ARG A 561 3.92 -4.39 -38.03
N ASP A 562 3.76 -5.23 -39.04
CA ASP A 562 4.80 -6.14 -39.52
C ASP A 562 5.86 -5.41 -40.36
N SER A 563 5.52 -4.22 -40.88
CA SER A 563 6.46 -3.28 -41.49
C SER A 563 7.43 -2.62 -40.50
N LEU A 564 7.08 -2.55 -39.21
CA LEU A 564 7.83 -1.83 -38.17
C LEU A 564 9.11 -2.58 -37.79
N THR A 565 10.07 -1.85 -37.19
CA THR A 565 11.39 -2.37 -36.84
C THR A 565 11.75 -2.17 -35.38
N ILE A 566 12.35 -3.19 -34.75
CA ILE A 566 12.95 -3.13 -33.41
C ILE A 566 14.41 -3.56 -33.53
N MET A 567 15.34 -2.75 -33.00
CA MET A 567 16.80 -2.92 -33.16
C MET A 567 17.25 -3.07 -34.63
N GLY A 568 16.55 -2.40 -35.55
CA GLY A 568 16.81 -2.48 -37.00
C GLY A 568 16.26 -3.73 -37.71
N VAL A 569 15.73 -4.70 -36.97
CA VAL A 569 15.09 -5.92 -37.52
C VAL A 569 13.60 -5.68 -37.70
N LYS A 570 13.04 -6.07 -38.86
CA LYS A 570 11.60 -5.98 -39.14
C LYS A 570 10.81 -7.00 -38.33
N LEU A 571 9.65 -6.61 -37.78
CA LEU A 571 8.77 -7.53 -37.04
C LEU A 571 8.32 -8.73 -37.87
N ALA A 572 8.13 -8.58 -39.18
CA ALA A 572 7.85 -9.70 -40.08
C ALA A 572 8.96 -10.78 -40.18
N SER A 573 10.13 -10.60 -39.57
CA SER A 573 11.26 -11.54 -39.69
C SER A 573 11.13 -12.75 -38.77
N ASP A 574 11.39 -13.93 -39.32
CA ASP A 574 11.51 -15.20 -38.58
C ASP A 574 12.71 -15.24 -37.61
N SER A 575 13.58 -14.23 -37.63
CA SER A 575 14.75 -14.13 -36.74
C SER A 575 14.44 -13.55 -35.35
N ILE A 576 13.25 -12.97 -35.14
CA ILE A 576 12.93 -12.30 -33.87
C ILE A 576 12.43 -13.30 -32.84
N LEU A 577 13.27 -13.54 -31.83
CA LEU A 577 12.92 -14.29 -30.63
C LEU A 577 11.79 -13.57 -29.86
N SER A 578 10.80 -14.37 -29.41
CA SER A 578 9.65 -13.93 -28.60
C SER A 578 8.79 -12.78 -29.18
N ARG A 579 8.81 -12.56 -30.50
CA ARG A 579 8.13 -11.49 -31.28
C ARG A 579 6.76 -11.02 -30.78
N ASN A 580 5.88 -11.98 -30.43
CA ASN A 580 4.46 -11.73 -30.16
C ASN A 580 4.07 -11.87 -28.68
N ASP A 581 5.02 -12.05 -27.76
CA ASP A 581 4.70 -12.21 -26.34
C ASP A 581 4.27 -10.88 -25.70
N GLY A 582 3.09 -10.89 -25.07
CA GLY A 582 2.42 -9.72 -24.48
C GLY A 582 1.78 -8.76 -25.49
N ILE A 583 2.26 -8.69 -26.73
CA ILE A 583 1.76 -7.77 -27.77
C ILE A 583 1.61 -8.52 -29.11
N SER A 584 0.37 -8.87 -29.45
CA SER A 584 -0.01 -9.59 -30.69
C SER A 584 -0.77 -8.70 -31.71
N SER A 585 -1.05 -7.45 -31.32
CA SER A 585 -1.92 -6.49 -32.00
C SER A 585 -1.35 -5.08 -31.82
N PHE A 586 -1.64 -4.18 -32.76
CA PHE A 586 -1.28 -2.76 -32.70
C PHE A 586 -2.29 -1.94 -33.52
N GLY A 587 -2.55 -0.70 -33.15
CA GLY A 587 -3.61 0.12 -33.76
C GLY A 587 -4.97 -0.38 -33.30
N ASN A 588 -5.35 -0.02 -32.07
CA ASN A 588 -6.57 -0.38 -31.35
C ASN A 588 -6.87 0.65 -30.24
N ALA A 589 -8.13 0.72 -29.79
CA ALA A 589 -8.55 1.64 -28.75
C ALA A 589 -8.04 1.22 -27.36
N THR A 590 -7.70 2.22 -26.55
CA THR A 590 -7.14 2.08 -25.19
C THR A 590 -8.03 2.73 -24.12
N THR A 591 -8.83 3.73 -24.50
CA THR A 591 -9.71 4.46 -23.58
C THR A 591 -10.93 5.01 -24.32
N ILE A 592 -12.09 5.02 -23.67
CA ILE A 592 -13.36 5.56 -24.18
C ILE A 592 -13.94 6.50 -23.11
N ALA A 593 -14.44 7.67 -23.51
CA ALA A 593 -15.19 8.55 -22.63
C ALA A 593 -16.50 9.00 -23.30
N GLU A 594 -17.62 8.92 -22.59
CA GLU A 594 -18.89 9.57 -22.93
C GLU A 594 -19.03 10.83 -22.09
N SER A 595 -19.55 11.92 -22.66
CA SER A 595 -19.85 13.13 -21.88
C SER A 595 -21.00 12.86 -20.91
N PRO A 596 -20.82 13.02 -19.59
CA PRO A 596 -21.92 12.92 -18.61
C PRO A 596 -23.04 13.94 -18.86
N LEU A 597 -22.78 14.98 -19.66
CA LEU A 597 -23.70 16.06 -19.97
C LEU A 597 -24.36 15.96 -21.37
N ASP A 598 -23.89 15.08 -22.25
CA ASP A 598 -24.41 14.95 -23.63
C ASP A 598 -24.08 13.57 -24.25
N PRO A 599 -25.06 12.65 -24.43
CA PRO A 599 -24.80 11.32 -24.98
C PRO A 599 -24.37 11.34 -26.46
N ALA A 600 -24.45 12.47 -27.16
CA ALA A 600 -23.94 12.58 -28.53
C ALA A 600 -22.41 12.79 -28.59
N VAL A 601 -21.76 13.07 -27.45
CA VAL A 601 -20.32 13.40 -27.37
C VAL A 601 -19.55 12.22 -26.77
N LEU A 602 -18.76 11.56 -27.62
CA LEU A 602 -17.87 10.45 -27.24
C LEU A 602 -16.44 10.75 -27.70
N TYR A 603 -15.47 10.28 -26.93
CA TYR A 603 -14.04 10.32 -27.25
C TYR A 603 -13.44 8.90 -27.23
N VAL A 604 -12.43 8.67 -28.08
CA VAL A 604 -11.65 7.43 -28.11
C VAL A 604 -10.16 7.75 -28.27
N GLY A 605 -9.33 7.15 -27.42
CA GLY A 605 -7.87 7.11 -27.52
C GLY A 605 -7.36 5.77 -28.07
N THR A 606 -6.18 5.75 -28.71
CA THR A 606 -5.56 4.53 -29.26
C THR A 606 -4.10 4.33 -28.84
N ASP A 607 -3.64 3.08 -28.92
CA ASP A 607 -2.26 2.66 -28.63
C ASP A 607 -1.21 3.22 -29.62
N ASP A 608 -1.63 3.49 -30.85
CA ASP A 608 -0.85 4.19 -31.87
C ASP A 608 -0.88 5.71 -31.76
N GLY A 609 -1.60 6.26 -30.76
CA GLY A 609 -1.60 7.66 -30.32
C GLY A 609 -2.60 8.59 -31.02
N ASN A 610 -3.76 8.09 -31.47
CA ASN A 610 -4.86 8.93 -31.98
C ASN A 610 -5.78 9.29 -30.83
N LEU A 611 -6.33 10.51 -30.86
CA LEU A 611 -7.40 10.94 -29.98
C LEU A 611 -8.52 11.50 -30.85
N GLN A 612 -9.68 10.86 -30.86
CA GLN A 612 -10.81 11.25 -31.71
C GLN A 612 -12.04 11.64 -30.89
N VAL A 613 -12.84 12.55 -31.43
CA VAL A 613 -14.13 12.99 -30.85
C VAL A 613 -15.25 12.91 -31.88
N THR A 614 -16.42 12.44 -31.46
CA THR A 614 -17.70 12.62 -32.14
C THR A 614 -18.58 13.58 -31.32
N ARG A 615 -19.52 14.25 -31.99
CA ARG A 615 -20.50 15.17 -31.37
C ARG A 615 -21.91 14.98 -31.93
N ASP A 616 -22.14 13.85 -32.58
CA ASP A 616 -23.38 13.49 -33.27
C ASP A 616 -23.73 11.99 -33.08
N GLY A 617 -23.30 11.39 -31.97
CA GLY A 617 -23.60 9.99 -31.63
C GLY A 617 -22.80 8.96 -32.45
N GLY A 618 -21.74 9.40 -33.13
CA GLY A 618 -20.80 8.53 -33.86
C GLY A 618 -20.93 8.61 -35.39
N ALA A 619 -21.83 9.46 -35.91
CA ALA A 619 -22.01 9.64 -37.34
C ALA A 619 -20.82 10.33 -38.00
N THR A 620 -20.12 11.24 -37.30
CA THR A 620 -18.86 11.83 -37.75
C THR A 620 -17.82 11.89 -36.63
N TRP A 621 -16.57 11.60 -36.98
CA TRP A 621 -15.43 11.59 -36.06
C TRP A 621 -14.36 12.58 -36.51
N THR A 622 -13.75 13.29 -35.55
CA THR A 622 -12.66 14.23 -35.77
C THR A 622 -11.46 13.85 -34.90
N ASN A 623 -10.33 13.53 -35.52
CA ASN A 623 -9.06 13.39 -34.80
C ASN A 623 -8.56 14.78 -34.34
N VAL A 624 -8.17 14.87 -33.06
CA VAL A 624 -7.77 16.09 -32.37
C VAL A 624 -6.33 16.05 -31.84
N VAL A 625 -5.62 14.92 -31.96
CA VAL A 625 -4.28 14.76 -31.36
C VAL A 625 -3.24 15.71 -31.97
N GLU A 626 -3.33 16.00 -33.27
CA GLU A 626 -2.44 16.94 -33.98
C GLU A 626 -2.60 18.41 -33.52
N ARG A 627 -3.45 18.68 -32.52
CA ARG A 627 -3.64 19.98 -31.87
C ARG A 627 -3.11 20.02 -30.43
N VAL A 628 -2.61 18.90 -29.91
CA VAL A 628 -1.96 18.85 -28.59
C VAL A 628 -0.54 19.42 -28.74
N PRO A 629 -0.18 20.51 -28.04
CA PRO A 629 1.14 21.10 -28.15
C PRO A 629 2.19 20.23 -27.48
N ASP A 630 3.39 20.18 -28.05
CA ASP A 630 4.59 19.55 -27.47
C ASP A 630 4.45 18.05 -27.09
N LEU A 631 3.46 17.35 -27.67
CA LEU A 631 3.29 15.91 -27.57
C LEU A 631 4.05 15.19 -28.72
N PRO A 632 4.89 14.18 -28.44
CA PRO A 632 5.50 13.37 -29.49
C PRO A 632 4.46 12.66 -30.36
N ARG A 633 4.79 12.45 -31.64
CA ARG A 633 3.85 11.82 -32.58
C ARG A 633 3.76 10.32 -32.31
N GLY A 634 2.56 9.86 -31.95
CA GLY A 634 2.27 8.44 -31.70
C GLY A 634 2.45 7.99 -30.25
N THR A 635 2.58 8.93 -29.31
CA THR A 635 2.50 8.67 -27.87
C THR A 635 1.17 8.00 -27.53
N TYR A 636 1.21 6.92 -26.75
CA TYR A 636 0.05 6.12 -26.34
C TYR A 636 -0.96 7.00 -25.60
N VAL A 637 -2.27 6.86 -25.86
CA VAL A 637 -3.30 7.59 -25.09
C VAL A 637 -3.71 6.75 -23.87
N SER A 638 -3.28 7.15 -22.67
CA SER A 638 -3.52 6.38 -21.45
C SER A 638 -4.92 6.56 -20.88
N ARG A 639 -5.39 7.80 -20.70
CA ARG A 639 -6.75 8.08 -20.21
C ARG A 639 -7.37 9.30 -20.89
N VAL A 640 -8.66 9.24 -21.21
CA VAL A 640 -9.48 10.39 -21.62
C VAL A 640 -10.68 10.50 -20.68
N VAL A 641 -11.00 11.71 -20.24
CA VAL A 641 -12.13 11.99 -19.35
C VAL A 641 -12.92 13.18 -19.88
N ALA A 642 -14.18 12.96 -20.24
CA ALA A 642 -15.12 14.03 -20.57
C ALA A 642 -15.68 14.64 -19.29
N SER A 643 -15.77 15.98 -19.22
CA SER A 643 -16.05 16.66 -17.96
C SER A 643 -17.50 16.54 -17.49
N HIS A 644 -17.67 16.40 -16.17
CA HIS A 644 -18.96 16.50 -15.48
C HIS A 644 -19.52 17.92 -15.46
N HIS A 645 -18.69 18.94 -15.68
CA HIS A 645 -19.03 20.35 -15.45
C HIS A 645 -19.16 21.19 -16.73
N ALA A 646 -18.59 20.75 -17.85
CA ALA A 646 -18.74 21.43 -19.13
C ALA A 646 -18.67 20.46 -20.33
N VAL A 647 -19.72 20.42 -21.15
CA VAL A 647 -19.83 19.52 -22.33
C VAL A 647 -18.70 19.65 -23.35
N GLY A 648 -18.05 20.83 -23.44
CA GLY A 648 -16.89 21.06 -24.30
C GLY A 648 -15.55 20.67 -23.68
N ARG A 649 -15.53 20.40 -22.37
CA ARG A 649 -14.31 20.14 -21.60
C ARG A 649 -13.96 18.66 -21.61
N VAL A 650 -12.68 18.40 -21.85
CA VAL A 650 -12.10 17.06 -21.85
C VAL A 650 -10.66 17.12 -21.35
N TYR A 651 -10.29 16.15 -20.52
CA TYR A 651 -8.92 15.90 -20.09
C TYR A 651 -8.38 14.70 -20.85
N ALA A 652 -7.09 14.73 -21.16
CA ALA A 652 -6.38 13.61 -21.78
C ALA A 652 -4.98 13.49 -21.18
N SER A 653 -4.60 12.25 -20.86
CA SER A 653 -3.23 11.87 -20.52
C SER A 653 -2.65 10.97 -21.60
N PHE A 654 -1.33 11.02 -21.71
CA PHE A 654 -0.56 10.28 -22.70
C PHE A 654 0.67 9.66 -22.05
N ASP A 655 1.12 8.55 -22.62
CA ASP A 655 2.23 7.78 -22.10
C ASP A 655 3.31 7.54 -23.17
N GLY A 656 4.51 8.04 -22.89
CA GLY A 656 5.67 7.96 -23.77
C GLY A 656 6.64 6.82 -23.44
N HIS A 657 6.48 6.11 -22.31
CA HIS A 657 7.56 5.28 -21.77
C HIS A 657 7.99 4.18 -22.76
N THR A 658 7.03 3.66 -23.53
CA THR A 658 7.26 2.65 -24.57
C THR A 658 8.17 3.10 -25.73
N ASN A 659 8.49 4.40 -25.79
CA ASN A 659 9.44 5.03 -26.71
C ASN A 659 10.68 5.60 -25.98
N ASP A 660 10.89 5.25 -24.71
CA ASP A 660 11.91 5.78 -23.78
C ASP A 660 11.71 7.25 -23.38
N ASP A 661 10.47 7.75 -23.37
CA ASP A 661 10.09 9.09 -22.89
C ASP A 661 9.16 9.03 -21.67
N TYR A 662 9.65 9.47 -20.52
CA TYR A 662 8.98 9.32 -19.22
C TYR A 662 8.36 10.63 -18.72
N ALA A 663 8.26 11.65 -19.58
CA ALA A 663 7.67 12.92 -19.20
C ALA A 663 6.17 12.78 -18.90
N ALA A 664 5.70 13.38 -17.81
CA ALA A 664 4.27 13.48 -17.53
C ALA A 664 3.56 14.31 -18.61
N TYR A 665 2.57 13.73 -19.29
CA TYR A 665 1.77 14.36 -20.33
C TYR A 665 0.28 14.36 -19.93
N VAL A 666 -0.19 15.49 -19.40
CA VAL A 666 -1.60 15.70 -19.04
C VAL A 666 -2.06 17.03 -19.63
N TYR A 667 -3.22 17.04 -20.28
CA TYR A 667 -3.77 18.19 -20.98
C TYR A 667 -5.26 18.34 -20.72
N VAL A 668 -5.73 19.60 -20.77
CA VAL A 668 -7.16 19.95 -20.78
C VAL A 668 -7.50 20.74 -22.03
N SER A 669 -8.67 20.48 -22.60
CA SER A 669 -9.33 21.26 -23.64
C SER A 669 -10.67 21.76 -23.11
N GLU A 670 -11.10 22.95 -23.53
CA GLU A 670 -12.42 23.53 -23.21
C GLU A 670 -13.38 23.55 -24.43
N ASP A 671 -12.93 23.05 -25.60
CA ASP A 671 -13.66 23.17 -26.86
C ASP A 671 -13.60 21.92 -27.76
N TYR A 672 -13.83 20.75 -27.17
CA TYR A 672 -13.86 19.44 -27.84
C TYR A 672 -12.55 19.07 -28.56
N GLY A 673 -11.42 19.32 -27.90
CA GLY A 673 -10.08 19.08 -28.42
C GLY A 673 -9.65 20.02 -29.54
N ARG A 674 -10.21 21.23 -29.66
CA ARG A 674 -9.75 22.20 -30.68
C ARG A 674 -8.54 22.97 -30.21
N ARG A 675 -8.40 23.22 -28.91
CA ARG A 675 -7.23 23.84 -28.26
C ARG A 675 -6.95 23.14 -26.94
N TRP A 676 -5.70 22.75 -26.74
CA TRP A 676 -5.23 22.08 -25.53
C TRP A 676 -4.28 22.95 -24.72
N ARG A 677 -4.33 22.81 -23.40
CA ARG A 677 -3.41 23.41 -22.42
C ARG A 677 -2.79 22.28 -21.59
N ARG A 678 -1.46 22.25 -21.50
CA ARG A 678 -0.74 21.32 -20.62
C ARG A 678 -1.00 21.68 -19.16
N ILE A 679 -1.20 20.67 -18.33
CA ILE A 679 -1.53 20.78 -16.91
C ILE A 679 -0.67 19.81 -16.10
N THR A 680 0.64 20.04 -16.06
CA THR A 680 1.63 19.11 -15.47
C THR A 680 2.60 19.78 -14.48
N GLU A 681 2.35 21.04 -14.10
CA GLU A 681 3.17 21.73 -13.10
C GLU A 681 2.97 21.09 -11.72
N GLY A 682 4.05 20.67 -11.07
CA GLY A 682 4.02 19.91 -9.82
C GLY A 682 4.01 18.39 -9.96
N LEU A 683 3.79 17.84 -11.17
CA LEU A 683 3.97 16.40 -11.43
C LEU A 683 5.46 16.08 -11.65
N PRO A 684 5.93 14.89 -11.21
CA PRO A 684 7.28 14.43 -11.51
C PRO A 684 7.37 13.89 -12.95
N ALA A 685 8.58 13.60 -13.42
CA ALA A 685 8.81 12.98 -14.73
C ALA A 685 8.58 11.45 -14.68
N TRP A 686 7.31 11.06 -14.54
CA TRP A 686 6.84 9.67 -14.67
C TRP A 686 5.58 9.64 -15.54
N SER A 687 5.32 8.50 -16.18
CA SER A 687 4.11 8.28 -16.99
C SER A 687 2.84 8.40 -16.17
N VAL A 688 1.77 8.88 -16.81
CA VAL A 688 0.46 9.08 -16.18
C VAL A 688 -0.53 8.07 -16.71
N ASN A 689 -1.10 7.28 -15.81
CA ASN A 689 -1.91 6.10 -16.13
C ASN A 689 -3.41 6.44 -16.02
N SER A 690 -3.76 7.32 -15.07
CA SER A 690 -5.14 7.74 -14.80
C SER A 690 -5.28 9.24 -14.55
N VAL A 691 -6.49 9.74 -14.85
CA VAL A 691 -6.97 11.09 -14.55
C VAL A 691 -8.41 10.93 -14.07
N ALA A 692 -8.82 11.66 -13.03
CA ALA A 692 -10.21 11.74 -12.58
C ALA A 692 -10.61 13.21 -12.29
N GLU A 693 -11.85 13.58 -12.63
CA GLU A 693 -12.48 14.85 -12.25
C GLU A 693 -13.55 14.58 -11.20
N HIS A 694 -13.59 15.38 -10.14
CA HIS A 694 -14.60 15.22 -9.09
C HIS A 694 -16.00 15.54 -9.64
N PRO A 695 -17.00 14.64 -9.55
CA PRO A 695 -18.29 14.81 -10.21
C PRO A 695 -19.06 16.04 -9.72
N ALA A 696 -18.89 16.43 -8.46
CA ALA A 696 -19.49 17.62 -7.85
C ALA A 696 -18.59 18.87 -7.77
N HIS A 697 -17.30 18.83 -8.17
CA HIS A 697 -16.37 19.96 -7.93
C HIS A 697 -15.37 20.20 -9.08
N PRO A 698 -15.52 21.26 -9.91
CA PRO A 698 -14.87 21.38 -11.22
C PRO A 698 -13.35 21.64 -11.20
N ASP A 699 -12.81 22.09 -10.07
CA ASP A 699 -11.38 22.41 -9.94
C ASP A 699 -10.59 21.34 -9.16
N LEU A 700 -11.30 20.34 -8.58
CA LEU A 700 -10.73 19.19 -7.86
C LEU A 700 -10.52 18.02 -8.82
N LEU A 701 -9.26 17.74 -9.14
CA LEU A 701 -8.86 16.66 -10.04
C LEU A 701 -7.78 15.77 -9.39
N PHE A 702 -7.71 14.52 -9.83
CA PHE A 702 -6.73 13.53 -9.40
C PHE A 702 -5.97 12.96 -10.61
N VAL A 703 -4.70 12.61 -10.41
CA VAL A 703 -3.83 11.93 -11.37
C VAL A 703 -3.14 10.77 -10.66
N GLY A 704 -3.21 9.58 -11.26
CA GLY A 704 -2.41 8.42 -10.87
C GLY A 704 -1.23 8.24 -11.81
N ASN A 705 -0.05 7.99 -11.24
CA ASN A 705 1.17 7.64 -11.96
C ASN A 705 1.89 6.48 -11.27
N GLU A 706 3.01 6.06 -11.87
CA GLU A 706 3.92 5.01 -11.39
C GLU A 706 4.43 5.16 -9.94
N VAL A 707 4.26 6.32 -9.31
CA VAL A 707 4.77 6.63 -7.96
C VAL A 707 3.71 7.20 -7.00
N GLY A 708 2.43 7.09 -7.35
CA GLY A 708 1.28 7.37 -6.47
C GLY A 708 0.26 8.33 -7.06
N VAL A 709 -0.51 8.98 -6.17
CA VAL A 709 -1.59 9.91 -6.52
C VAL A 709 -1.18 11.36 -6.31
N TYR A 710 -1.60 12.22 -7.23
CA TYR A 710 -1.45 13.67 -7.17
C TYR A 710 -2.83 14.33 -7.25
N VAL A 711 -3.02 15.40 -6.48
CA VAL A 711 -4.26 16.20 -6.43
C VAL A 711 -4.01 17.66 -6.82
N THR A 712 -5.02 18.27 -7.40
CA THR A 712 -5.14 19.72 -7.66
C THR A 712 -6.48 20.20 -7.15
N THR A 713 -6.53 21.44 -6.65
CA THR A 713 -7.77 22.16 -6.29
C THR A 713 -7.99 23.44 -7.10
N ASP A 714 -7.15 23.69 -8.13
CA ASP A 714 -7.18 24.89 -8.96
C ASP A 714 -7.38 24.64 -10.48
N GLY A 715 -7.93 23.46 -10.84
CA GLY A 715 -8.18 23.08 -12.24
C GLY A 715 -6.90 22.70 -13.00
N GLY A 716 -5.96 22.05 -12.32
CA GLY A 716 -4.72 21.50 -12.88
C GLY A 716 -3.65 22.55 -13.18
N ARG A 717 -3.63 23.69 -12.49
CA ARG A 717 -2.51 24.64 -12.60
C ARG A 717 -1.34 24.17 -11.75
N ARG A 718 -1.58 23.56 -10.58
CA ARG A 718 -0.53 22.92 -9.80
C ARG A 718 -1.01 21.63 -9.11
N TRP A 719 -0.21 20.59 -9.28
CA TRP A 719 -0.37 19.29 -8.63
C TRP A 719 0.48 19.17 -7.37
N THR A 720 -0.04 18.43 -6.39
CA THR A 720 0.65 18.10 -5.13
C THR A 720 0.46 16.60 -4.86
N ARG A 721 1.52 15.89 -4.42
CA ARG A 721 1.42 14.45 -4.11
C ARG A 721 0.52 14.26 -2.88
N MET A 722 -0.37 13.26 -2.92
CA MET A 722 -1.10 12.80 -1.74
C MET A 722 -0.13 12.21 -0.71
N ALA A 723 -0.42 12.38 0.57
CA ALA A 723 0.34 11.77 1.65
C ALA A 723 -0.30 10.44 2.09
N ASN A 724 0.35 9.75 3.03
CA ASN A 724 -0.16 8.55 3.71
C ASN A 724 -0.57 7.41 2.76
N LEU A 725 0.15 7.30 1.64
CA LEU A 725 0.16 6.19 0.70
C LEU A 725 1.61 5.74 0.45
N PRO A 726 1.86 4.44 0.27
CA PRO A 726 3.16 3.97 -0.20
C PRO A 726 3.45 4.52 -1.60
N THR A 727 4.73 4.59 -1.98
CA THR A 727 5.07 4.69 -3.41
C THR A 727 4.57 3.42 -4.11
N VAL A 728 3.70 3.56 -5.11
CA VAL A 728 3.14 2.45 -5.91
C VAL A 728 2.52 3.02 -7.20
N PRO A 729 2.52 2.30 -8.34
CA PRO A 729 1.72 2.68 -9.50
C PRO A 729 0.21 2.70 -9.22
N VAL A 730 -0.49 3.70 -9.76
CA VAL A 730 -1.96 3.85 -9.62
C VAL A 730 -2.59 3.97 -11.01
N ASP A 731 -3.12 2.84 -11.49
CA ASP A 731 -3.56 2.67 -12.88
C ASP A 731 -4.99 3.14 -13.13
N ASP A 732 -5.83 3.15 -12.10
CA ASP A 732 -7.21 3.63 -12.18
C ASP A 732 -7.69 4.29 -10.87
N ILE A 733 -8.55 5.31 -11.01
CA ILE A 733 -9.05 6.16 -9.93
C ILE A 733 -10.54 6.43 -10.14
N ILE A 734 -11.35 6.14 -9.12
CA ILE A 734 -12.79 6.43 -9.11
C ILE A 734 -13.13 7.32 -7.92
N VAL A 735 -13.91 8.38 -8.18
CA VAL A 735 -14.65 9.07 -7.11
C VAL A 735 -16.05 8.48 -7.03
N HIS A 736 -16.41 7.92 -5.87
CA HIS A 736 -17.70 7.27 -5.68
C HIS A 736 -18.82 8.33 -5.61
N PRO A 737 -19.83 8.31 -6.50
CA PRO A 737 -20.71 9.47 -6.72
C PRO A 737 -21.78 9.71 -5.65
N ARG A 738 -22.00 8.77 -4.72
CA ARG A 738 -22.89 8.93 -3.55
C ARG A 738 -22.07 9.22 -2.29
N ASP A 739 -21.22 8.27 -1.90
CA ASP A 739 -20.42 8.30 -0.66
C ASP A 739 -19.25 9.31 -0.70
N ASP A 740 -18.93 9.91 -1.85
CA ASP A 740 -17.88 10.93 -2.03
C ASP A 740 -16.44 10.42 -1.70
N ASP A 741 -16.24 9.11 -1.70
CA ASP A 741 -14.96 8.43 -1.46
C ASP A 741 -14.03 8.47 -2.69
N LEU A 742 -12.71 8.52 -2.45
CA LEU A 742 -11.69 8.31 -3.49
C LEU A 742 -11.17 6.87 -3.43
N VAL A 743 -11.50 6.07 -4.43
CA VAL A 743 -11.10 4.66 -4.57
C VAL A 743 -9.95 4.54 -5.56
N LEU A 744 -8.88 3.85 -5.17
CA LEU A 744 -7.64 3.70 -5.94
C LEU A 744 -7.38 2.23 -6.31
N GLY A 745 -7.25 1.95 -7.60
CA GLY A 745 -6.68 0.70 -8.10
C GLY A 745 -5.16 0.83 -8.20
N THR A 746 -4.43 0.19 -7.28
CA THR A 746 -2.96 0.19 -7.33
C THR A 746 -2.43 -1.06 -8.01
N HIS A 747 -1.35 -0.93 -8.77
CA HIS A 747 -0.69 -2.07 -9.39
C HIS A 747 0.37 -2.64 -8.45
N GLY A 748 -0.04 -3.31 -7.37
CA GLY A 748 0.89 -4.05 -6.47
C GLY A 748 0.70 -3.81 -4.97
N ARG A 749 -0.26 -2.97 -4.55
CA ARG A 749 -0.63 -2.79 -3.13
C ARG A 749 -2.15 -2.93 -2.88
N SER A 750 -2.85 -3.64 -3.78
CA SER A 750 -4.31 -3.84 -3.80
C SER A 750 -5.12 -2.53 -3.79
N ILE A 751 -6.37 -2.52 -3.30
CA ILE A 751 -7.24 -1.34 -3.32
C ILE A 751 -7.05 -0.49 -2.05
N TRP A 752 -7.02 0.83 -2.23
CA TRP A 752 -7.02 1.84 -1.17
C TRP A 752 -8.19 2.79 -1.32
N ILE A 753 -8.71 3.27 -0.18
CA ILE A 753 -9.81 4.25 -0.12
C ILE A 753 -9.39 5.41 0.79
N LEU A 754 -9.65 6.65 0.37
CA LEU A 754 -9.76 7.80 1.26
C LEU A 754 -11.26 8.09 1.42
N ASP A 755 -11.77 7.94 2.64
CA ASP A 755 -13.19 8.11 2.94
C ASP A 755 -13.55 9.60 3.07
N ASP A 756 -14.62 10.02 2.38
CA ASP A 756 -15.14 11.40 2.32
C ASP A 756 -14.14 12.49 1.82
N LEU A 757 -14.41 13.02 0.61
CA LEU A 757 -13.68 14.11 0.00
C LEU A 757 -14.14 15.53 0.40
N ALA A 758 -15.11 15.70 1.31
CA ALA A 758 -15.58 17.03 1.74
C ALA A 758 -14.47 17.99 2.20
N PRO A 759 -13.43 17.58 2.96
CA PRO A 759 -12.33 18.47 3.31
C PRO A 759 -11.56 18.98 2.08
N LEU A 760 -11.36 18.12 1.06
CA LEU A 760 -10.70 18.48 -0.20
C LEU A 760 -11.58 19.35 -1.12
N ARG A 761 -12.91 19.20 -1.07
CA ARG A 761 -13.84 20.13 -1.75
C ARG A 761 -13.80 21.53 -1.12
N ALA A 762 -13.67 21.61 0.20
CA ALA A 762 -13.72 22.88 0.93
C ALA A 762 -12.40 23.68 0.95
N VAL A 763 -11.25 23.04 0.69
CA VAL A 763 -9.92 23.65 0.87
C VAL A 763 -9.62 24.77 -0.14
N THR A 764 -9.28 25.96 0.38
CA THR A 764 -8.77 27.11 -0.39
C THR A 764 -7.61 27.78 0.35
N ASP A 765 -6.86 28.66 -0.32
CA ASP A 765 -5.82 29.47 0.33
C ASP A 765 -6.37 30.28 1.53
N GLU A 766 -7.59 30.80 1.43
CA GLU A 766 -8.26 31.52 2.53
C GLU A 766 -8.64 30.60 3.69
N LEU A 767 -8.96 29.32 3.45
CA LEU A 767 -9.21 28.34 4.50
C LEU A 767 -7.89 27.97 5.19
N LEU A 768 -6.86 27.65 4.41
CA LEU A 768 -5.54 27.26 4.93
C LEU A 768 -4.88 28.38 5.76
N ALA A 769 -5.21 29.65 5.46
CA ALA A 769 -4.79 30.81 6.26
C ALA A 769 -5.58 31.04 7.56
N ARG A 770 -6.68 30.32 7.82
CA ARG A 770 -7.44 30.45 9.08
C ARG A 770 -6.67 29.85 10.25
N PRO A 771 -6.74 30.45 11.45
CA PRO A 771 -6.15 29.84 12.65
C PRO A 771 -6.87 28.56 13.06
N LEU A 772 -8.19 28.48 12.82
CA LEU A 772 -9.05 27.35 13.12
C LEU A 772 -10.17 27.25 12.06
N HIS A 773 -10.50 26.04 11.64
CA HIS A 773 -11.72 25.74 10.90
C HIS A 773 -12.25 24.34 11.25
N LEU A 774 -13.48 24.27 11.77
CA LEU A 774 -14.26 23.03 11.87
C LEU A 774 -14.95 22.78 10.52
N PHE A 775 -14.79 21.59 9.95
CA PHE A 775 -15.53 21.19 8.74
C PHE A 775 -16.98 20.83 9.10
N GLU A 776 -17.86 20.80 8.10
CA GLU A 776 -19.22 20.27 8.26
C GLU A 776 -19.15 18.78 8.63
N LEU A 777 -20.03 18.32 9.52
CA LEU A 777 -20.06 16.92 9.97
C LEU A 777 -21.16 16.15 9.26
N ASP A 778 -20.85 14.93 8.84
CA ASP A 778 -21.85 13.98 8.36
C ASP A 778 -22.72 13.41 9.49
N ASP A 779 -23.91 12.97 9.12
CA ASP A 779 -24.80 12.20 9.99
C ASP A 779 -24.17 10.86 10.41
N ALA A 780 -24.21 10.57 11.70
CA ALA A 780 -23.54 9.40 12.27
C ALA A 780 -24.54 8.29 12.62
N VAL A 781 -24.17 7.03 12.38
CA VAL A 781 -25.06 5.88 12.60
C VAL A 781 -24.57 5.02 13.77
N VAL A 782 -25.41 4.86 14.80
CA VAL A 782 -25.18 3.90 15.89
C VAL A 782 -25.39 2.48 15.36
N ARG A 783 -24.28 1.80 15.04
CA ARG A 783 -24.27 0.42 14.53
C ARG A 783 -23.84 -0.58 15.61
N ASN A 784 -24.51 -1.73 15.63
CA ASN A 784 -24.08 -2.89 16.43
C ASN A 784 -23.14 -3.77 15.59
N LEU A 785 -21.84 -3.72 15.86
CA LEU A 785 -20.85 -4.57 15.19
C LEU A 785 -20.83 -5.98 15.80
N THR A 786 -20.42 -6.94 14.98
CA THR A 786 -20.25 -8.34 15.38
C THR A 786 -18.78 -8.76 15.47
N SER A 787 -18.51 -9.86 16.16
CA SER A 787 -17.19 -10.51 16.22
C SER A 787 -17.29 -12.02 15.95
N TRP A 788 -18.41 -12.48 15.39
CA TRP A 788 -18.71 -13.90 15.16
C TRP A 788 -17.97 -14.51 13.98
N GLU A 789 -17.52 -13.68 13.04
CA GLU A 789 -16.72 -14.13 11.90
C GLU A 789 -15.30 -14.52 12.36
N PRO A 790 -14.90 -15.80 12.24
CA PRO A 790 -13.59 -16.23 12.72
C PRO A 790 -12.46 -15.57 11.91
N ARG A 791 -11.55 -14.89 12.61
CA ARG A 791 -10.28 -14.41 12.02
C ARG A 791 -9.15 -15.34 12.46
N PRO A 792 -8.55 -16.14 11.56
CA PRO A 792 -7.33 -16.90 11.87
C PRO A 792 -6.18 -15.95 12.25
N ALA A 793 -5.32 -16.37 13.17
CA ALA A 793 -4.11 -15.62 13.50
C ALA A 793 -3.19 -15.52 12.26
N GLY A 794 -2.64 -14.33 12.01
CA GLY A 794 -1.83 -14.03 10.82
C GLY A 794 -2.63 -13.73 9.54
N ALA A 795 -3.95 -13.93 9.52
CA ALA A 795 -4.77 -13.63 8.34
C ALA A 795 -4.89 -12.12 8.06
N PHE A 796 -4.82 -11.75 6.78
CA PHE A 796 -5.07 -10.39 6.33
C PHE A 796 -6.47 -9.91 6.72
N ALA A 797 -6.58 -8.63 7.05
CA ALA A 797 -7.84 -7.91 7.16
C ALA A 797 -7.65 -6.49 6.65
N GLY A 798 -8.42 -6.12 5.64
CA GLY A 798 -8.54 -4.73 5.20
C GLY A 798 -9.18 -3.88 6.30
N THR A 799 -8.85 -2.60 6.32
CA THR A 799 -9.31 -1.68 7.37
C THR A 799 -10.71 -1.16 7.05
N ASN A 800 -11.62 -1.28 8.01
CA ASN A 800 -12.95 -0.67 7.95
C ASN A 800 -12.84 0.85 8.21
N PRO A 801 -13.76 1.68 7.68
CA PRO A 801 -13.80 3.10 8.01
C PRO A 801 -14.04 3.30 9.53
N PRO A 802 -13.66 4.47 10.08
CA PRO A 802 -13.85 4.79 11.49
C PRO A 802 -15.30 4.60 11.98
N ARG A 803 -15.45 4.32 13.29
CA ARG A 803 -16.73 3.94 13.88
C ARG A 803 -17.22 4.99 14.87
N GLY A 804 -18.04 5.91 14.39
CA GLY A 804 -18.63 6.99 15.19
C GLY A 804 -19.06 8.16 14.31
N ALA A 805 -19.20 9.34 14.90
CA ALA A 805 -19.14 10.60 14.16
C ALA A 805 -17.68 11.00 13.94
N VAL A 806 -17.31 11.28 12.69
CA VAL A 806 -15.96 11.71 12.33
C VAL A 806 -15.92 13.23 12.34
N VAL A 807 -15.17 13.81 13.27
CA VAL A 807 -14.99 15.26 13.39
C VAL A 807 -13.66 15.65 12.78
N ARG A 808 -13.66 16.50 11.76
CA ARG A 808 -12.45 17.00 11.11
C ARG A 808 -12.28 18.50 11.29
N TYR A 809 -11.05 18.95 11.51
CA TYR A 809 -10.73 20.37 11.66
C TYR A 809 -9.31 20.70 11.20
N TRP A 810 -9.14 21.94 10.72
CA TRP A 810 -7.87 22.51 10.31
C TRP A 810 -7.35 23.51 11.35
N LEU A 811 -6.08 23.37 11.72
CA LEU A 811 -5.30 24.31 12.51
C LEU A 811 -4.19 24.92 11.65
N GLY A 812 -4.36 26.18 11.24
CA GLY A 812 -3.36 26.90 10.43
C GLY A 812 -2.04 27.18 11.16
N ARG A 813 -2.03 27.01 12.48
CA ARG A 813 -0.88 27.06 13.39
C ARG A 813 -1.14 26.18 14.61
N GLU A 814 -0.08 25.76 15.27
CA GLU A 814 -0.13 25.11 16.57
C GLU A 814 -0.80 26.01 17.63
N VAL A 815 -1.59 25.41 18.53
CA VAL A 815 -2.09 26.07 19.74
C VAL A 815 -1.06 25.94 20.86
N ALA A 816 -0.93 26.97 21.71
CA ALA A 816 -0.01 26.91 22.84
C ALA A 816 -0.43 25.79 23.80
N ALA A 817 0.51 24.92 24.17
CA ALA A 817 0.29 23.87 25.15
C ALA A 817 -0.34 24.45 26.43
N THR A 818 -1.44 23.82 26.86
CA THR A 818 -2.23 24.28 28.00
C THR A 818 -1.47 23.95 29.27
N THR A 819 -0.64 24.86 29.78
CA THR A 819 -0.04 24.67 31.11
C THR A 819 -1.14 24.60 32.15
N VAL A 820 -1.53 23.38 32.55
CA VAL A 820 -2.48 23.16 33.63
C VAL A 820 -1.82 23.67 34.91
N ALA A 821 -2.25 24.84 35.36
CA ALA A 821 -1.83 25.37 36.64
C ALA A 821 -2.43 24.50 37.75
N GLN A 822 -1.72 23.42 38.12
CA GLN A 822 -2.00 22.71 39.36
C GLN A 822 -2.04 23.74 40.48
N ALA A 823 -3.18 23.81 41.18
CA ALA A 823 -3.39 24.73 42.30
C ALA A 823 -2.61 24.25 43.53
N GLY A 824 -1.28 24.32 43.45
CA GLY A 824 -0.38 24.09 44.57
C GLY A 824 -0.61 25.17 45.63
N THR A 825 -0.95 24.73 46.84
CA THR A 825 -1.17 25.61 47.99
C THR A 825 0.11 26.35 48.39
N ASP A 826 -0.03 27.62 48.77
CA ASP A 826 1.07 28.52 49.11
C ASP A 826 2.01 27.96 50.19
N GLY A 827 3.33 28.12 49.96
CA GLY A 827 4.34 28.18 51.02
C GLY A 827 5.66 27.47 50.75
N ASP A 828 6.67 28.18 50.23
CA ASP A 828 7.80 28.70 51.03
C ASP A 828 8.80 29.49 50.13
N GLU A 829 9.40 30.58 50.64
CA GLU A 829 10.35 31.40 49.88
C GLU A 829 11.81 30.95 50.11
N GLY A 830 12.49 30.37 49.11
CA GLY A 830 13.86 29.92 49.33
C GLY A 830 14.73 29.49 48.14
N ALA A 831 15.52 30.45 47.63
CA ALA A 831 16.78 30.28 46.87
C ALA A 831 16.75 29.73 45.40
N PRO A 832 17.55 30.31 44.48
CA PRO A 832 17.65 29.84 43.10
C PRO A 832 18.69 28.72 42.97
N GLN A 833 18.25 27.51 42.57
CA GLN A 833 19.15 26.48 42.05
C GLN A 833 18.64 25.87 40.75
N THR A 834 19.44 26.02 39.70
CA THR A 834 19.28 25.34 38.42
C THR A 834 19.45 23.83 38.59
N ARG A 835 18.35 23.10 38.66
CA ARG A 835 18.28 21.65 38.40
C ARG A 835 17.09 21.38 37.50
N ARG A 836 17.35 21.10 36.21
CA ARG A 836 16.38 20.38 35.37
C ARG A 836 16.09 19.04 36.05
N ARG A 837 14.83 18.76 36.37
CA ARG A 837 14.41 17.40 36.76
C ARG A 837 14.32 16.56 35.48
N ALA A 838 14.61 15.27 35.60
CA ALA A 838 14.04 14.32 34.65
C ALA A 838 12.56 14.18 35.04
N GLY A 839 11.64 14.45 34.11
CA GLY A 839 10.19 14.51 34.38
C GLY A 839 9.45 15.63 33.67
N ASP A 840 10.14 16.58 33.04
CA ASP A 840 9.52 17.59 32.18
C ASP A 840 9.13 16.93 30.83
N GLN A 841 8.01 16.19 30.80
CA GLN A 841 7.27 15.97 29.55
C GLN A 841 6.59 17.31 29.22
N GLU A 842 6.91 17.90 28.07
CA GLU A 842 6.09 18.97 27.51
C GLU A 842 4.76 18.33 27.11
N GLU A 843 3.66 18.69 27.79
CA GLU A 843 2.31 18.25 27.43
C GLU A 843 2.07 18.63 25.96
N GLU A 844 1.71 17.64 25.13
CA GLU A 844 1.44 17.91 23.72
C GLU A 844 0.30 18.92 23.59
N PRO A 845 0.35 19.85 22.62
CA PRO A 845 -0.71 20.82 22.45
C PRO A 845 -2.00 20.08 22.07
N THR A 846 -3.10 20.38 22.77
CA THR A 846 -4.43 19.77 22.53
C THR A 846 -5.49 20.83 22.22
N VAL A 847 -6.60 20.38 21.61
CA VAL A 847 -7.85 21.13 21.47
C VAL A 847 -8.99 20.39 22.14
N THR A 848 -10.02 21.11 22.58
CA THR A 848 -11.19 20.53 23.25
C THR A 848 -12.36 20.47 22.29
N LEU A 849 -13.04 19.32 22.22
CA LEU A 849 -14.30 19.13 21.51
C LEU A 849 -15.39 18.78 22.52
N THR A 850 -16.31 19.72 22.79
CA THR A 850 -17.51 19.47 23.60
C THR A 850 -18.63 18.97 22.69
N ILE A 851 -19.20 17.81 22.99
CA ILE A 851 -20.44 17.30 22.39
C ILE A 851 -21.62 17.75 23.25
N LEU A 852 -22.62 18.37 22.63
CA LEU A 852 -23.84 18.86 23.27
C LEU A 852 -25.06 18.16 22.70
N ASP A 853 -26.09 17.93 23.52
CA ASP A 853 -27.40 17.46 23.07
C ASP A 853 -28.28 18.61 22.51
N ALA A 854 -29.54 18.30 22.18
CA ALA A 854 -30.50 19.26 21.63
C ALA A 854 -30.95 20.33 22.65
N GLU A 855 -30.76 20.07 23.94
CA GLU A 855 -31.03 21.00 25.04
C GLU A 855 -29.81 21.89 25.35
N GLY A 856 -28.63 21.51 24.87
CA GLY A 856 -27.36 22.23 25.06
C GLY A 856 -26.55 21.75 26.25
N GLU A 857 -26.91 20.61 26.85
CA GLU A 857 -26.17 19.98 27.96
C GLU A 857 -24.97 19.18 27.44
N VAL A 858 -23.91 19.09 28.24
CA VAL A 858 -22.68 18.39 27.86
C VAL A 858 -22.89 16.88 27.91
N VAL A 859 -22.77 16.24 26.75
CA VAL A 859 -22.86 14.79 26.57
C VAL A 859 -21.49 14.13 26.81
N ARG A 860 -20.44 14.75 26.26
CA ARG A 860 -19.06 14.27 26.33
C ARG A 860 -18.07 15.38 25.97
N GLU A 861 -16.87 15.34 26.54
CA GLU A 861 -15.72 16.09 26.06
C GLU A 861 -14.67 15.13 25.46
N LEU A 862 -13.98 15.59 24.41
CA LEU A 862 -12.92 14.86 23.73
C LEU A 862 -11.73 15.79 23.53
N GLU A 863 -10.52 15.25 23.63
CA GLU A 863 -9.30 15.95 23.24
C GLU A 863 -8.90 15.55 21.82
N GLY A 864 -8.27 16.48 21.11
CA GLY A 864 -7.67 16.24 19.79
C GLY A 864 -6.32 16.96 19.63
N PRO A 865 -5.53 16.62 18.60
CA PRO A 865 -4.23 17.23 18.36
C PRO A 865 -4.30 18.75 18.13
N GLY A 866 -3.48 19.49 18.87
CA GLY A 866 -3.32 20.94 18.77
C GLY A 866 -2.17 21.41 17.88
N THR A 867 -1.50 20.49 17.18
CA THR A 867 -0.41 20.81 16.24
C THR A 867 -0.95 21.46 14.96
N ARG A 868 -0.08 22.05 14.14
CA ARG A 868 -0.46 22.62 12.84
C ARG A 868 -0.80 21.50 11.85
N GLY A 869 -2.05 21.41 11.37
CA GLY A 869 -2.48 20.33 10.48
C GLY A 869 -3.99 20.25 10.24
N LEU A 870 -4.38 19.33 9.35
CA LEU A 870 -5.73 18.77 9.32
C LEU A 870 -5.75 17.60 10.31
N HIS A 871 -6.76 17.55 11.16
CA HIS A 871 -6.90 16.54 12.22
C HIS A 871 -8.27 15.90 12.19
N GLN A 872 -8.34 14.67 12.70
CA GLN A 872 -9.53 13.84 12.77
C GLN A 872 -9.70 13.31 14.20
N VAL A 873 -10.89 13.48 14.78
CA VAL A 873 -11.29 12.94 16.08
C VAL A 873 -12.61 12.19 15.90
N VAL A 874 -12.71 10.97 16.44
CA VAL A 874 -13.89 10.12 16.27
C VAL A 874 -14.68 10.07 17.57
N TRP A 875 -15.89 10.61 17.56
CA TRP A 875 -16.83 10.44 18.66
C TRP A 875 -17.56 9.10 18.51
N ASP A 876 -17.28 8.17 19.42
CA ASP A 876 -17.84 6.80 19.47
C ASP A 876 -19.38 6.70 19.73
N LEU A 877 -20.08 7.83 19.70
CA LEU A 877 -21.51 7.99 19.98
C LEU A 877 -21.92 7.58 21.40
N ARG A 878 -21.03 7.83 22.38
CA ARG A 878 -21.30 7.64 23.81
C ARG A 878 -21.17 8.94 24.59
N THR A 879 -21.80 8.98 25.76
CA THR A 879 -21.51 9.97 26.81
C THR A 879 -20.07 9.86 27.30
N GLU A 880 -19.67 10.74 28.20
CA GLU A 880 -18.50 10.53 29.08
C GLU A 880 -18.52 9.12 29.72
N PRO A 881 -17.35 8.49 29.98
CA PRO A 881 -17.26 7.32 30.85
C PRO A 881 -17.50 7.69 32.32
N PRO A 882 -17.94 6.73 33.17
CA PRO A 882 -18.29 7.03 34.56
C PRO A 882 -17.08 7.29 35.46
N TYR A 883 -15.89 6.82 35.04
CA TYR A 883 -14.59 7.12 35.63
C TYR A 883 -13.50 6.90 34.57
N GLU A 884 -12.37 7.58 34.73
CA GLU A 884 -11.14 7.24 34.01
C GLU A 884 -10.23 6.39 34.92
N PRO A 885 -9.73 5.23 34.46
CA PRO A 885 -8.72 4.49 35.21
C PRO A 885 -7.34 5.16 35.11
N PRO A 886 -6.43 4.91 36.07
CA PRO A 886 -5.03 5.33 35.99
C PRO A 886 -4.37 4.92 34.68
N GLU A 887 -3.41 5.70 34.20
CA GLU A 887 -2.80 5.51 32.88
C GLU A 887 -2.22 4.09 32.68
N GLU A 888 -1.60 3.55 33.73
CA GLU A 888 -1.05 2.19 33.80
C GLU A 888 -2.10 1.08 33.61
N GLU A 889 -3.37 1.33 33.96
CA GLU A 889 -4.49 0.40 33.79
C GLU A 889 -5.15 0.49 32.39
N ARG A 890 -4.96 1.60 31.65
CA ARG A 890 -5.68 1.89 30.38
C ARG A 890 -5.43 0.86 29.26
N GLY A 891 -4.28 0.18 29.28
CA GLY A 891 -3.88 -0.82 28.27
C GLY A 891 -4.23 -2.28 28.57
N GLY A 892 -4.80 -2.58 29.76
CA GLY A 892 -5.00 -3.95 30.23
C GLY A 892 -6.18 -4.71 29.61
N PHE A 893 -6.34 -5.99 30.01
CA PHE A 893 -7.53 -6.80 29.71
C PHE A 893 -8.83 -6.15 30.24
N PHE A 894 -8.71 -5.29 31.25
CA PHE A 894 -9.75 -4.47 31.83
C PHE A 894 -9.82 -3.09 31.15
N ARG A 895 -10.35 -3.03 29.92
CA ARG A 895 -10.71 -1.73 29.33
C ARG A 895 -11.66 -0.98 30.27
N GLY A 896 -11.37 0.30 30.51
CA GLY A 896 -12.17 1.17 31.38
C GLY A 896 -13.67 1.16 31.06
N ALA A 897 -14.50 1.56 32.03
CA ALA A 897 -15.93 1.64 31.82
C ALA A 897 -16.27 2.61 30.70
N ARG A 898 -17.18 2.22 29.80
CA ARG A 898 -17.56 3.04 28.63
C ARG A 898 -18.80 3.87 28.94
N GLY A 899 -18.86 5.09 28.39
CA GLY A 899 -20.06 5.91 28.43
C GLY A 899 -21.30 5.25 27.84
N ILE A 900 -22.48 5.78 28.14
CA ILE A 900 -23.77 5.27 27.67
C ILE A 900 -23.90 5.60 26.19
N ARG A 901 -24.34 4.67 25.33
CA ARG A 901 -24.68 5.03 23.94
C ARG A 901 -25.81 6.04 23.89
N VAL A 902 -25.60 7.12 23.16
CA VAL A 902 -26.59 8.20 23.04
C VAL A 902 -27.83 7.73 22.28
N LEU A 903 -28.93 8.49 22.44
CA LEU A 903 -30.18 8.24 21.72
C LEU A 903 -30.12 8.90 20.33
N PRO A 904 -30.82 8.36 19.32
CA PRO A 904 -30.94 9.03 18.03
C PRO A 904 -31.58 10.43 18.17
N GLY A 905 -30.97 11.44 17.57
CA GLY A 905 -31.30 12.86 17.75
C GLY A 905 -30.23 13.78 17.15
N THR A 906 -30.47 15.09 17.24
CA THR A 906 -29.49 16.11 16.82
C THR A 906 -28.52 16.41 17.96
N TYR A 907 -27.24 16.52 17.64
CA TYR A 907 -26.17 16.90 18.56
C TYR A 907 -25.35 18.04 17.96
N THR A 908 -24.74 18.88 18.81
CA THR A 908 -23.80 19.91 18.39
C THR A 908 -22.40 19.53 18.82
N VAL A 909 -21.43 19.55 17.90
CA VAL A 909 -20.00 19.49 18.23
C VAL A 909 -19.46 20.91 18.30
N ARG A 910 -18.88 21.29 19.44
CA ARG A 910 -18.20 22.57 19.66
C ARG A 910 -16.70 22.34 19.81
N LEU A 911 -15.91 22.89 18.90
CA LEU A 911 -14.45 22.83 18.90
C LEU A 911 -13.87 24.14 19.45
N GLU A 912 -12.98 24.02 20.43
CA GLU A 912 -12.29 25.13 21.10
C GLU A 912 -10.78 24.97 20.95
N ALA A 913 -10.13 25.94 20.30
CA ALA A 913 -8.70 25.92 20.00
C ALA A 913 -8.10 27.32 20.03
N GLY A 914 -7.08 27.54 20.87
CA GLY A 914 -6.31 28.79 20.91
C GLY A 914 -7.13 30.06 21.18
N GLY A 915 -8.24 29.94 21.92
CA GLY A 915 -9.18 31.03 22.21
C GLY A 915 -10.20 31.33 21.10
N ALA A 916 -10.29 30.48 20.07
CA ALA A 916 -11.36 30.50 19.08
C ALA A 916 -12.30 29.30 19.28
N THR A 917 -13.59 29.51 19.01
CA THR A 917 -14.64 28.49 19.13
C THR A 917 -15.42 28.40 17.81
N GLN A 918 -15.70 27.18 17.35
CA GLN A 918 -16.61 26.91 16.23
C GLN A 918 -17.55 25.75 16.60
N SER A 919 -18.75 25.74 16.00
CA SER A 919 -19.73 24.68 16.22
C SER A 919 -20.35 24.23 14.91
N SER A 920 -20.69 22.95 14.83
CA SER A 920 -21.46 22.33 13.74
C SER A 920 -22.38 21.26 14.33
N GLU A 921 -23.54 21.06 13.70
CA GLU A 921 -24.54 20.08 14.11
C GLU A 921 -24.37 18.79 13.30
N LEU A 922 -24.81 17.66 13.87
CA LEU A 922 -25.04 16.41 13.14
C LEU A 922 -26.31 15.71 13.63
N VAL A 923 -26.89 14.83 12.83
CA VAL A 923 -27.90 13.87 13.30
C VAL A 923 -27.24 12.54 13.61
N VAL A 924 -27.50 12.03 14.81
CA VAL A 924 -27.20 10.65 15.17
C VAL A 924 -28.43 9.79 14.86
N ALA A 925 -28.30 8.86 13.92
CA ALA A 925 -29.31 7.88 13.55
C ALA A 925 -29.06 6.51 14.20
N TRP A 926 -30.08 5.66 14.23
CA TRP A 926 -29.89 4.23 14.50
C TRP A 926 -29.66 3.46 13.20
N ASP A 927 -28.98 2.32 13.27
CA ASP A 927 -28.77 1.41 12.14
C ASP A 927 -30.07 1.13 11.35
N PRO A 928 -30.21 1.59 10.09
CA PRO A 928 -31.46 1.53 9.34
C PRO A 928 -31.89 0.09 8.98
N ARG A 929 -30.98 -0.88 9.13
CA ARG A 929 -31.26 -2.31 8.91
C ARG A 929 -31.97 -2.96 10.11
N VAL A 930 -32.10 -2.23 11.23
CA VAL A 930 -32.72 -2.70 12.46
C VAL A 930 -33.96 -1.85 12.75
N GLU A 931 -35.14 -2.43 12.59
CA GLU A 931 -36.40 -1.77 12.93
C GLU A 931 -36.48 -1.50 14.45
N VAL A 932 -36.29 -0.25 14.86
CA VAL A 932 -36.29 0.18 16.26
C VAL A 932 -37.52 1.02 16.61
N VAL A 933 -38.03 0.84 17.84
CA VAL A 933 -39.09 1.67 18.40
C VAL A 933 -38.45 2.62 19.42
N ARG A 934 -38.69 3.93 19.28
CA ARG A 934 -38.06 4.96 20.13
C ARG A 934 -38.22 4.68 21.63
N ALA A 935 -39.42 4.32 22.08
CA ALA A 935 -39.70 3.97 23.47
C ALA A 935 -38.92 2.74 23.98
N GLU A 936 -38.50 1.82 23.10
CA GLU A 936 -37.63 0.70 23.49
C GLU A 936 -36.18 1.14 23.69
N LEU A 937 -35.70 2.08 22.87
CA LEU A 937 -34.37 2.68 23.03
C LEU A 937 -34.30 3.57 24.27
N GLU A 938 -35.36 4.34 24.55
CA GLU A 938 -35.50 5.15 25.77
C GLU A 938 -35.49 4.25 27.03
N ALA A 939 -36.32 3.20 27.07
CA ALA A 939 -36.31 2.23 28.18
C ALA A 939 -34.97 1.50 28.35
N ARG A 940 -34.26 1.19 27.25
CA ARG A 940 -32.87 0.68 27.31
C ARG A 940 -31.94 1.70 27.94
N TRP A 941 -31.98 2.95 27.46
CA TRP A 941 -31.10 4.02 27.90
C TRP A 941 -31.31 4.35 29.38
N GLU A 942 -32.55 4.40 29.86
CA GLU A 942 -32.88 4.59 31.28
C GLU A 942 -32.28 3.49 32.17
N ALA A 943 -32.41 2.21 31.78
CA ALA A 943 -31.84 1.11 32.54
C ALA A 943 -30.29 1.12 32.53
N VAL A 944 -29.67 1.43 31.39
CA VAL A 944 -28.21 1.58 31.29
C VAL A 944 -27.72 2.78 32.11
N ARG A 945 -28.45 3.89 32.14
CA ARG A 945 -28.15 5.06 32.99
C ARG A 945 -28.28 4.74 34.47
N SER A 946 -29.26 3.94 34.85
CA SER A 946 -29.43 3.49 36.24
C SER A 946 -28.25 2.62 36.70
N LEU A 947 -27.74 1.70 35.85
CA LEU A 947 -26.51 0.96 36.12
C LEU A 947 -25.26 1.86 36.12
N TYR A 948 -25.20 2.85 35.23
CA TYR A 948 -24.08 3.78 35.12
C TYR A 948 -23.85 4.54 36.43
N GLU A 949 -24.91 4.93 37.14
CA GLU A 949 -24.84 5.57 38.47
C GLU A 949 -24.20 4.66 39.55
N LEU A 950 -24.19 3.33 39.37
CA LEU A 950 -23.52 2.37 40.26
C LEU A 950 -22.05 2.11 39.90
N VAL A 951 -21.66 2.24 38.63
CA VAL A 951 -20.37 1.75 38.11
C VAL A 951 -19.16 2.44 38.73
N ALA A 952 -19.18 3.77 38.89
CA ALA A 952 -18.04 4.50 39.48
C ALA A 952 -17.91 4.31 41.00
N PRO A 953 -18.99 4.41 41.81
CA PRO A 953 -18.95 4.08 43.22
C PRO A 953 -18.44 2.66 43.50
N LEU A 954 -18.88 1.67 42.73
CA LEU A 954 -18.43 0.28 42.86
C LEU A 954 -16.95 0.09 42.46
N TYR A 955 -16.48 0.74 41.39
CA TYR A 955 -15.06 0.70 41.02
C TYR A 955 -14.18 1.29 42.12
N LEU A 956 -14.52 2.48 42.61
CA LEU A 956 -13.78 3.13 43.69
C LEU A 956 -13.81 2.27 44.96
N ALA A 957 -14.97 1.76 45.37
CA ALA A 957 -15.07 0.88 46.53
C ALA A 957 -14.19 -0.38 46.41
N ASN A 958 -14.18 -1.03 45.24
CA ASN A 958 -13.33 -2.18 44.97
C ASN A 958 -11.82 -1.83 44.99
N GLN A 959 -11.43 -0.64 44.54
CA GLN A 959 -10.03 -0.19 44.62
C GLN A 959 -9.61 0.10 46.06
N GLN A 960 -10.52 0.68 46.86
CA GLN A 960 -10.26 1.01 48.26
C GLN A 960 -10.28 -0.23 49.17
N SER A 961 -11.10 -1.26 48.88
CA SER A 961 -11.08 -2.55 49.57
C SER A 961 -9.79 -3.33 49.33
N ASP A 962 -9.30 -3.45 48.08
CA ASP A 962 -8.00 -4.07 47.80
C ASP A 962 -6.85 -3.29 48.45
N THR A 963 -6.86 -1.96 48.35
CA THR A 963 -5.87 -1.09 49.01
C THR A 963 -5.86 -1.32 50.53
N LEU A 964 -7.03 -1.47 51.14
CA LEU A 964 -7.20 -1.77 52.56
C LEU A 964 -6.74 -3.20 52.92
N ASN A 965 -6.99 -4.20 52.08
CA ASN A 965 -6.50 -5.57 52.25
C ASN A 965 -4.97 -5.64 52.18
N ARG A 966 -4.35 -4.92 51.24
CA ARG A 966 -2.88 -4.77 51.17
C ARG A 966 -2.33 -4.16 52.47
N ARG A 967 -2.90 -3.03 52.92
CA ARG A 967 -2.53 -2.38 54.19
C ARG A 967 -2.67 -3.30 55.41
N LEU A 968 -3.81 -3.99 55.55
CA LEU A 968 -4.07 -4.88 56.69
C LEU A 968 -3.17 -6.12 56.66
N THR A 969 -2.75 -6.57 55.48
CA THR A 969 -1.74 -7.63 55.33
C THR A 969 -0.36 -7.18 55.85
N ASP A 970 0.05 -5.93 55.60
CA ASP A 970 1.29 -5.38 56.16
C ASP A 970 1.18 -5.09 57.66
N VAL A 971 0.03 -4.58 58.15
CA VAL A 971 -0.25 -4.47 59.58
C VAL A 971 -0.12 -5.83 60.26
N LYS A 972 -0.70 -6.90 59.68
CA LYS A 972 -0.58 -8.26 60.19
C LYS A 972 0.88 -8.72 60.30
N ARG A 973 1.70 -8.50 59.25
CA ARG A 973 3.15 -8.79 59.27
C ARG A 973 3.92 -8.06 60.39
N LEU A 974 3.45 -6.88 60.82
CA LEU A 974 4.08 -6.08 61.88
C LEU A 974 3.69 -6.50 63.31
N VAL A 975 2.61 -7.27 63.48
CA VAL A 975 2.12 -7.77 64.79
C VAL A 975 2.31 -9.27 65.00
N ASP A 976 2.36 -10.06 63.93
CA ASP A 976 2.48 -11.52 64.00
C ASP A 976 3.76 -11.96 64.75
N GLY A 977 3.59 -12.84 65.75
CA GLY A 977 4.70 -13.46 66.47
C GLY A 977 5.44 -12.56 67.47
N ARG A 978 4.86 -11.42 67.85
CA ARG A 978 5.45 -10.46 68.80
C ARG A 978 4.92 -10.59 70.22
N ASP A 979 5.79 -10.95 71.16
CA ASP A 979 5.47 -11.02 72.60
C ASP A 979 5.06 -9.67 73.22
N ASP A 980 5.39 -8.54 72.57
CA ASP A 980 5.07 -7.19 73.03
C ASP A 980 3.73 -6.64 72.49
N VAL A 981 2.99 -7.43 71.71
CA VAL A 981 1.66 -7.09 71.19
C VAL A 981 0.57 -7.89 71.93
N PRO A 982 -0.50 -7.24 72.42
CA PRO A 982 -1.62 -7.95 73.03
C PRO A 982 -2.31 -8.93 72.05
N GLU A 983 -2.64 -10.13 72.54
CA GLU A 983 -3.27 -11.21 71.74
C GLU A 983 -4.65 -10.79 71.19
N ASP A 984 -5.38 -9.93 71.90
CA ASP A 984 -6.62 -9.32 71.42
C ASP A 984 -6.38 -8.42 70.19
N LEU A 985 -5.29 -7.65 70.16
CA LEU A 985 -4.97 -6.78 69.02
C LEU A 985 -4.56 -7.59 67.77
N VAL A 986 -3.85 -8.70 67.94
CA VAL A 986 -3.56 -9.62 66.81
C VAL A 986 -4.87 -10.23 66.28
N THR A 987 -5.75 -10.68 67.19
CA THR A 987 -7.07 -11.23 66.83
C THR A 987 -7.94 -10.19 66.10
N ASP A 988 -7.93 -8.94 66.55
CA ASP A 988 -8.68 -7.85 65.94
C ASP A 988 -8.16 -7.51 64.53
N VAL A 989 -6.83 -7.53 64.30
CA VAL A 989 -6.23 -7.37 62.97
C VAL A 989 -6.63 -8.51 62.03
N GLU A 990 -6.58 -9.75 62.50
CA GLU A 990 -6.99 -10.92 61.70
C GLU A 990 -8.49 -10.88 61.38
N SER A 991 -9.34 -10.52 62.34
CA SER A 991 -10.78 -10.42 62.15
C SER A 991 -11.16 -9.28 61.20
N LEU A 992 -10.51 -8.11 61.33
CA LEU A 992 -10.75 -6.98 60.44
C LEU A 992 -10.29 -7.31 59.02
N ARG A 993 -9.09 -7.89 58.85
CA ARG A 993 -8.58 -8.34 57.55
C ARG A 993 -9.52 -9.36 56.91
N ALA A 994 -9.96 -10.39 57.64
CA ALA A 994 -10.89 -11.38 57.10
C ALA A 994 -12.24 -10.77 56.68
N ARG A 995 -12.72 -9.71 57.36
CA ARG A 995 -13.94 -8.98 56.97
C ARG A 995 -13.76 -8.12 55.74
N VAL A 996 -12.58 -7.51 55.54
CA VAL A 996 -12.26 -6.74 54.33
C VAL A 996 -11.97 -7.70 53.16
N ASP A 997 -11.27 -8.82 53.37
CA ASP A 997 -11.10 -9.91 52.39
C ASP A 997 -12.49 -10.36 51.87
N THR A 998 -13.46 -10.66 52.76
CA THR A 998 -14.84 -11.01 52.35
C THR A 998 -15.57 -9.88 51.61
N LEU A 999 -15.42 -8.62 52.06
CA LEU A 999 -16.11 -7.48 51.47
C LEU A 999 -15.56 -7.11 50.08
N ASP A 1000 -14.27 -7.35 49.86
CA ASP A 1000 -13.57 -7.18 48.57
C ASP A 1000 -14.07 -8.22 47.55
N ASP A 1001 -14.24 -9.48 47.96
CA ASP A 1001 -14.89 -10.53 47.16
C ASP A 1001 -16.34 -10.13 46.79
N GLU A 1002 -17.14 -9.69 47.77
CA GLU A 1002 -18.54 -9.26 47.56
C GLU A 1002 -18.64 -8.04 46.61
N LEU A 1003 -17.83 -7.00 46.82
CA LEU A 1003 -17.74 -5.85 45.93
C LEU A 1003 -17.28 -6.24 44.52
N GLY A 1004 -16.32 -7.16 44.42
CA GLY A 1004 -15.79 -7.68 43.15
C GLY A 1004 -16.81 -8.46 42.34
N ASP A 1005 -17.67 -9.25 42.98
CA ASP A 1005 -18.77 -9.97 42.33
C ASP A 1005 -19.87 -9.00 41.87
N VAL A 1006 -20.35 -8.09 42.71
CA VAL A 1006 -21.38 -7.09 42.34
C VAL A 1006 -20.89 -6.17 41.22
N ASN A 1007 -19.66 -5.65 41.30
CA ASN A 1007 -19.03 -4.85 40.26
C ASN A 1007 -18.94 -5.61 38.93
N ARG A 1008 -18.64 -6.92 38.96
CA ARG A 1008 -18.60 -7.78 37.77
C ARG A 1008 -19.99 -7.96 37.16
N ASP A 1009 -21.01 -8.22 37.97
CA ASP A 1009 -22.37 -8.45 37.47
C ASP A 1009 -23.06 -7.17 37.00
N VAL A 1010 -22.84 -6.02 37.65
CA VAL A 1010 -23.24 -4.69 37.14
C VAL A 1010 -22.61 -4.42 35.78
N ARG A 1011 -21.28 -4.59 35.62
CA ARG A 1011 -20.60 -4.42 34.32
C ARG A 1011 -21.14 -5.37 33.26
N ARG A 1012 -21.40 -6.63 33.62
CA ARG A 1012 -21.96 -7.65 32.71
C ARG A 1012 -23.41 -7.36 32.33
N LEU A 1013 -24.21 -6.83 33.23
CA LEU A 1013 -25.59 -6.42 32.95
C LEU A 1013 -25.61 -5.17 32.08
N TYR A 1014 -24.78 -4.16 32.39
CA TYR A 1014 -24.58 -2.95 31.60
C TYR A 1014 -24.24 -3.28 30.15
N GLY A 1015 -23.23 -4.12 29.91
CA GLY A 1015 -22.84 -4.55 28.56
C GLY A 1015 -23.92 -5.34 27.82
N ARG A 1016 -24.73 -6.16 28.53
CA ARG A 1016 -25.85 -6.91 27.94
C ARG A 1016 -27.01 -6.01 27.51
N ILE A 1017 -27.31 -4.94 28.27
CA ILE A 1017 -28.39 -4.01 27.95
C ILE A 1017 -27.93 -2.97 26.92
N ASP A 1018 -26.77 -2.34 27.09
CA ASP A 1018 -26.20 -1.38 26.11
C ASP A 1018 -25.99 -2.05 24.74
N GLY A 1019 -25.65 -3.34 24.72
CA GLY A 1019 -25.52 -4.16 23.51
C GLY A 1019 -26.81 -4.27 22.65
N ALA A 1020 -27.98 -3.96 23.19
CA ALA A 1020 -29.26 -4.20 22.53
C ALA A 1020 -29.86 -2.98 21.82
N SER A 1021 -30.69 -3.24 20.81
CA SER A 1021 -31.57 -2.27 20.14
C SER A 1021 -33.03 -2.33 20.63
N ARG A 1022 -33.27 -3.02 21.75
CA ARG A 1022 -34.58 -3.31 22.34
C ARG A 1022 -34.59 -2.93 23.82
N ARG A 1023 -35.79 -2.84 24.40
CA ARG A 1023 -35.99 -2.68 25.84
C ARG A 1023 -35.33 -3.84 26.62
N PRO A 1024 -34.93 -3.64 27.89
CA PRO A 1024 -34.41 -4.72 28.73
C PRO A 1024 -35.44 -5.85 28.93
N THR A 1025 -34.98 -7.07 29.20
CA THR A 1025 -35.84 -8.18 29.63
C THR A 1025 -36.23 -8.04 31.10
N GLU A 1026 -37.28 -8.75 31.54
CA GLU A 1026 -37.70 -8.75 32.95
C GLU A 1026 -36.55 -9.23 33.88
N ASP A 1027 -35.82 -10.28 33.50
CA ASP A 1027 -34.62 -10.74 34.23
C ASP A 1027 -33.50 -9.67 34.29
N GLN A 1028 -33.36 -8.84 33.24
CA GLN A 1028 -32.38 -7.75 33.23
C GLN A 1028 -32.79 -6.58 34.14
N LEU A 1029 -34.10 -6.36 34.31
CA LEU A 1029 -34.62 -5.38 35.27
C LEU A 1029 -34.50 -5.91 36.71
N SER A 1030 -34.78 -7.20 36.96
CA SER A 1030 -34.54 -7.84 38.26
C SER A 1030 -33.08 -7.69 38.70
N GLY A 1031 -32.13 -8.00 37.82
CA GLY A 1031 -30.70 -7.84 38.12
C GLY A 1031 -30.24 -6.38 38.29
N LEU A 1032 -31.00 -5.41 37.79
CA LEU A 1032 -30.79 -3.97 38.05
C LEU A 1032 -31.31 -3.60 39.45
N ASP A 1033 -32.48 -4.11 39.84
CA ASP A 1033 -33.02 -3.90 41.18
C ASP A 1033 -32.14 -4.57 42.25
N GLU A 1034 -31.68 -5.81 42.02
CA GLU A 1034 -30.72 -6.53 42.86
C GLU A 1034 -29.41 -5.73 43.05
N ALA A 1035 -28.84 -5.20 41.97
CA ALA A 1035 -27.64 -4.36 42.05
C ALA A 1035 -27.84 -3.06 42.86
N TRP A 1036 -29.04 -2.47 42.83
CA TRP A 1036 -29.39 -1.30 43.63
C TRP A 1036 -29.67 -1.61 45.10
N ASP A 1037 -30.05 -2.85 45.42
CA ASP A 1037 -30.24 -3.30 46.79
C ASP A 1037 -28.88 -3.66 47.44
N GLU A 1038 -27.96 -4.28 46.69
CA GLU A 1038 -26.66 -4.75 47.20
C GLU A 1038 -25.56 -3.67 47.23
N ALA A 1039 -25.38 -2.91 46.13
CA ALA A 1039 -24.22 -2.02 45.97
C ALA A 1039 -24.11 -0.92 47.06
N PRO A 1040 -25.18 -0.22 47.47
CA PRO A 1040 -25.09 0.77 48.53
C PRO A 1040 -24.73 0.15 49.89
N GLU A 1041 -25.27 -1.03 50.23
CA GLU A 1041 -25.00 -1.70 51.50
C GLU A 1041 -23.52 -2.09 51.62
N LEU A 1042 -22.94 -2.65 50.56
CA LEU A 1042 -21.51 -3.01 50.54
C LEU A 1042 -20.60 -1.79 50.67
N ILE A 1043 -20.96 -0.67 50.02
CA ILE A 1043 -20.21 0.59 50.13
C ILE A 1043 -20.31 1.17 51.55
N GLU A 1044 -21.50 1.17 52.17
CA GLU A 1044 -21.66 1.62 53.56
C GLU A 1044 -20.89 0.74 54.55
N ARG A 1045 -20.86 -0.58 54.33
CA ARG A 1045 -20.04 -1.53 55.11
C ARG A 1045 -18.53 -1.24 54.98
N LEU A 1046 -18.06 -0.86 53.80
CA LEU A 1046 -16.66 -0.47 53.57
C LEU A 1046 -16.34 0.86 54.28
N ASN A 1047 -17.22 1.85 54.15
CA ASN A 1047 -17.07 3.17 54.77
C ASN A 1047 -16.95 3.07 56.29
N ALA A 1048 -17.79 2.26 56.95
CA ALA A 1048 -17.69 2.02 58.39
C ALA A 1048 -16.31 1.48 58.82
N ILE A 1049 -15.70 0.62 58.00
CA ILE A 1049 -14.36 0.09 58.28
C ILE A 1049 -13.29 1.19 58.10
N ILE A 1050 -13.39 1.99 57.04
CA ILE A 1050 -12.42 3.07 56.72
C ILE A 1050 -12.49 4.19 57.76
N GLU A 1051 -13.69 4.62 58.16
CA GLU A 1051 -13.92 5.79 59.01
C GLU A 1051 -13.81 5.49 60.51
N ASP A 1052 -14.31 4.34 61.00
CA ASP A 1052 -14.34 4.02 62.44
C ASP A 1052 -13.27 3.01 62.85
N GLU A 1053 -13.19 1.86 62.16
CA GLU A 1053 -12.41 0.72 62.63
C GLU A 1053 -10.91 0.87 62.36
N LEU A 1054 -10.52 1.28 61.15
CA LEU A 1054 -9.12 1.48 60.77
C LEU A 1054 -8.42 2.55 61.63
N PRO A 1055 -9.01 3.73 61.91
CA PRO A 1055 -8.38 4.73 62.79
C PRO A 1055 -8.38 4.31 64.27
N SER A 1056 -9.28 3.41 64.69
CA SER A 1056 -9.25 2.79 66.02
C SER A 1056 -8.07 1.82 66.14
N LEU A 1057 -7.89 0.94 65.16
CA LEU A 1057 -6.76 0.02 65.06
C LEU A 1057 -5.41 0.76 65.04
N TYR A 1058 -5.28 1.79 64.20
CA TYR A 1058 -4.04 2.55 64.05
C TYR A 1058 -3.67 3.34 65.33
N ARG A 1059 -4.65 3.77 66.13
CA ARG A 1059 -4.38 4.35 67.45
C ARG A 1059 -3.77 3.33 68.42
N ARG A 1060 -4.35 2.13 68.53
CA ARG A 1060 -3.83 1.05 69.39
C ARG A 1060 -2.42 0.61 68.99
N LEU A 1061 -2.14 0.50 67.68
CA LEU A 1061 -0.79 0.21 67.18
C LEU A 1061 0.22 1.30 67.56
N ASN A 1062 -0.15 2.57 67.40
CA ASN A 1062 0.71 3.72 67.75
C ASN A 1062 1.02 3.79 69.27
N GLU A 1063 0.08 3.42 70.14
CA GLU A 1063 0.29 3.34 71.60
C GLU A 1063 1.35 2.29 71.98
N LEU A 1064 1.48 1.22 71.20
CA LEU A 1064 2.51 0.19 71.32
C LEU A 1064 3.82 0.56 70.58
N GLY A 1065 3.89 1.75 69.98
CA GLY A 1065 5.04 2.18 69.16
C GLY A 1065 5.14 1.50 67.80
N ILE A 1066 4.15 0.70 67.40
CA ILE A 1066 4.08 0.07 66.08
C ILE A 1066 3.47 1.09 65.11
N ARG A 1067 4.23 1.43 64.07
CA ARG A 1067 3.81 2.39 63.04
C ARG A 1067 3.77 1.69 61.69
N PRO A 1068 2.58 1.23 61.24
CA PRO A 1068 2.39 0.80 59.86
C PRO A 1068 2.78 1.92 58.89
N ASP A 1069 3.17 1.55 57.68
CA ASP A 1069 3.28 2.53 56.60
C ASP A 1069 1.88 3.14 56.37
N PRO A 1070 1.73 4.48 56.44
CA PRO A 1070 0.44 5.11 56.24
C PRO A 1070 -0.09 5.00 54.81
N GLY A 1071 0.73 4.63 53.81
CA GLY A 1071 0.32 4.40 52.41
C GLY A 1071 -0.35 5.59 51.69
N GLU A 1072 -0.84 5.35 50.47
CA GLU A 1072 -1.64 6.32 49.71
C GLU A 1072 -3.05 6.47 50.31
N PRO A 1073 -3.58 7.70 50.53
CA PRO A 1073 -4.85 7.92 51.25
C PRO A 1073 -5.99 7.01 50.80
N VAL A 1074 -6.61 6.30 51.74
CA VAL A 1074 -7.82 5.52 51.46
C VAL A 1074 -8.98 6.50 51.34
N GLU A 1075 -9.50 6.68 50.13
CA GLU A 1075 -10.68 7.52 49.92
C GLU A 1075 -11.94 6.81 50.41
N VAL A 1076 -12.97 7.58 50.80
CA VAL A 1076 -14.27 7.05 51.22
C VAL A 1076 -15.24 7.11 50.03
N PRO A 1077 -15.60 5.97 49.40
CA PRO A 1077 -16.57 5.97 48.31
C PRO A 1077 -17.94 6.47 48.79
N ARG A 1078 -18.61 7.29 47.99
CA ARG A 1078 -19.98 7.72 48.30
C ARG A 1078 -20.98 6.64 47.89
N PRO A 1079 -21.89 6.17 48.78
CA PRO A 1079 -22.96 5.27 48.37
C PRO A 1079 -23.83 5.94 47.29
N PRO A 1080 -24.18 5.23 46.21
CA PRO A 1080 -25.09 5.76 45.20
C PRO A 1080 -26.51 5.88 45.76
N GLY A 1081 -27.22 6.94 45.40
CA GLY A 1081 -28.60 7.18 45.83
C GLY A 1081 -29.60 6.81 44.73
N ARG A 1082 -30.49 5.85 45.00
CA ARG A 1082 -31.54 5.41 44.06
C ARG A 1082 -32.50 6.59 43.78
N ARG A 1083 -32.62 6.96 42.50
CA ARG A 1083 -33.47 8.06 42.00
C ARG A 1083 -34.87 7.58 41.59
#